data_AF-A0A6P0LQP0-F1
#
_entry.id   AF-A0A6P0LQP0-F1
#
_cell.length_a   1.000
_cell.length_b   1.000
_cell.length_c   1.000
_cell.angle_alpha   90.00
_cell.angle_beta   90.00
_cell.angle_gamma   90.00
#
_symmetry.space_group_name_H-M   'P 1'
#
loop_
_entity.id
_entity.type
_entity.pdbx_description
1 polymer ?
#
loop_
_entity_poly.entity_id
_entity_poly.type
_entity_poly.pdbx_seq_one_letter_code
_entity_poly.pdbx_strand_id
1 'polypeptide(L)'
;MLRVIAIFAIAISLLLGSITPPVLAQTADGSTLPFPPVPSASVAGPTLQESTMIRREEPNYLPKEDPPNILIILLDDVGFGQPDTFGGEIHTPTLSRLWDEGIAYNTFHTTAICSPTRAALLTGRNHHRVQSGTIAELAVDWDGYLGVIPKTSATIAEVLGEYGYKTAAFGKWHNTPANETTAMGPFDRWPTSYGFDYFYGFLAGETSQYEPRLYENLNPIEPPHDGTYHLSEDMADKAIAWMRHHRSYSPDKPFLMYWAPGAAHGPHHIFKEWADKYKDKFNDGWDEYQKRVFNNQKALGWIPGDAQLTPRPDTMAAWEEIPESQLDFQRRLMEVYAGFLEHVDTQAGKVISELDDLGIRDNTIVFYIVGDNGASAEGQEGSISELLAQNQIPNTVEEQLEALDELGGLDALGTRKTENMYHAAWAWAGDAPFRYTKLVASHFGGTRNPMVISWPDGITPDKTPRSQFHHVNDIVPTIYEILGITPPEEVYGFKQDTLDGISMKYTFNDANAPDRKKVQYFENFGSRGIYVDGWYACTFGPQIPWKSADSGNNLDDWDSTKDVWELYHITEDFTQMHDLAAQEPELLEVMKQLFLEEAEENLAFPIGGSLWVNMHPKDRIASPYSSWIFDEGTTRMPEFTAPGLGRESNLVTLDVKLGENASGVLYALGGSGGGVSLFMDNGLLKYEYNMLLLDRYKAASDAPIPAGHHTIEVKTTIASLSSPGEVVIRVDGAEVDRTPIDQVVPAAFTASETFDVGTDLGAPVSLDYADRAPFEFDGTINKVEVKLNSALEPYEASEDMSNEDFWNRIIQEVTDK
;
A
#
# COMPACT_ATOMS: atom_id res chain seq x y z
N MET A 1 -35.57 47.99 -54.71
CA MET A 1 -35.00 47.68 -53.38
C MET A 1 -34.92 46.17 -53.09
N LEU A 2 -35.85 45.32 -53.55
CA LEU A 2 -35.79 43.86 -53.31
C LEU A 2 -34.73 43.06 -54.11
N ARG A 3 -34.21 43.56 -55.24
CA ARG A 3 -33.19 42.83 -56.03
C ARG A 3 -31.74 43.01 -55.54
N VAL A 4 -31.47 44.02 -54.71
CA VAL A 4 -30.11 44.28 -54.16
C VAL A 4 -29.88 43.48 -52.87
N ILE A 5 -30.94 43.20 -52.11
CA ILE A 5 -30.86 42.42 -50.86
C ILE A 5 -30.64 40.92 -51.14
N ALA A 6 -31.21 40.38 -52.24
CA ALA A 6 -31.04 38.97 -52.61
C ALA A 6 -29.61 38.61 -53.06
N ILE A 7 -28.88 39.55 -53.68
CA ILE A 7 -27.50 39.32 -54.14
C ILE A 7 -26.52 39.42 -52.96
N PHE A 8 -26.78 40.26 -51.96
CA PHE A 8 -25.97 40.33 -50.75
C PHE A 8 -26.16 39.11 -49.82
N ALA A 9 -27.38 38.55 -49.75
CA ALA A 9 -27.66 37.35 -48.96
C ALA A 9 -27.03 36.07 -49.54
N ILE A 10 -26.94 35.96 -50.87
CA ILE A 10 -26.29 34.82 -51.55
C ILE A 10 -24.75 34.90 -51.42
N ALA A 11 -24.17 36.10 -51.43
CA ALA A 11 -22.74 36.29 -51.23
C ALA A 11 -22.28 35.96 -49.79
N ILE A 12 -23.09 36.26 -48.77
CA ILE A 12 -22.78 35.90 -47.37
C ILE A 12 -23.02 34.40 -47.11
N SER A 13 -24.00 33.78 -47.77
CA SER A 13 -24.26 32.33 -47.61
C SER A 13 -23.20 31.44 -48.31
N LEU A 14 -22.52 31.96 -49.34
CA LEU A 14 -21.38 31.28 -49.98
C LEU A 14 -20.03 31.49 -49.25
N LEU A 15 -19.96 32.46 -48.33
CA LEU A 15 -18.80 32.69 -47.45
C LEU A 15 -18.91 31.98 -46.09
N LEU A 16 -20.07 31.40 -45.78
CA LEU A 16 -20.33 30.53 -44.62
C LEU A 16 -20.32 29.03 -45.00
N GLY A 17 -19.78 28.70 -46.17
CA GLY A 17 -19.46 27.34 -46.55
C GLY A 17 -18.38 26.79 -45.62
N SER A 18 -18.82 26.16 -44.53
CA SER A 18 -18.10 25.13 -43.77
C SER A 18 -16.60 25.41 -43.62
N ILE A 19 -16.24 26.39 -42.79
CA ILE A 19 -14.99 26.29 -42.04
C ILE A 19 -15.28 25.27 -40.92
N THR A 20 -15.35 23.98 -41.28
CA THR A 20 -14.96 22.97 -40.31
C THR A 20 -13.50 23.30 -39.99
N PRO A 21 -13.13 23.57 -38.73
CA PRO A 21 -11.72 23.67 -38.40
C PRO A 21 -11.04 22.42 -38.97
N PRO A 22 -9.84 22.53 -39.58
CA PRO A 22 -9.13 21.32 -39.96
C PRO A 22 -9.06 20.46 -38.72
N VAL A 23 -9.74 19.31 -38.73
CA VAL A 23 -9.46 18.24 -37.79
C VAL A 23 -7.99 17.96 -38.06
N LEU A 24 -7.12 18.44 -37.19
CA LEU A 24 -5.71 18.11 -37.26
C LEU A 24 -5.68 16.58 -37.26
N ALA A 25 -5.19 16.00 -38.36
CA ALA A 25 -5.11 14.57 -38.48
C ALA A 25 -4.18 14.09 -37.38
N GLN A 26 -4.74 13.45 -36.34
CA GLN A 26 -3.97 12.84 -35.27
C GLN A 26 -2.99 11.85 -35.89
N THR A 27 -1.71 12.00 -35.58
CA THR A 27 -0.66 11.10 -36.04
C THR A 27 -0.77 9.76 -35.30
N ALA A 28 -0.52 8.66 -36.01
CA ALA A 28 -0.51 7.31 -35.42
C ALA A 28 0.89 6.90 -34.94
N ASP A 29 1.67 7.88 -34.46
CA ASP A 29 3.05 7.72 -33.98
C ASP A 29 3.14 7.50 -32.47
N GLY A 30 1.99 7.44 -31.79
CA GLY A 30 1.89 7.13 -30.36
C GLY A 30 2.02 8.34 -29.43
N SER A 31 2.21 9.56 -29.97
CA SER A 31 2.30 10.77 -29.14
C SER A 31 0.97 11.14 -28.47
N THR A 32 -0.15 10.70 -29.06
CA THR A 32 -1.50 10.93 -28.52
C THR A 32 -2.27 9.61 -28.52
N LEU A 33 -2.70 9.19 -27.33
CA LEU A 33 -3.51 7.99 -27.11
C LEU A 33 -4.94 8.36 -26.67
N PRO A 34 -5.97 7.61 -27.08
CA PRO A 34 -5.93 6.41 -27.90
C PRO A 34 -5.55 6.70 -29.35
N PHE A 35 -5.07 5.69 -30.07
CA PHE A 35 -4.77 5.83 -31.50
C PHE A 35 -6.03 6.24 -32.29
N PRO A 36 -5.87 6.99 -33.41
CA PRO A 36 -7.01 7.43 -34.18
C PRO A 36 -7.83 6.23 -34.70
N PRO A 37 -9.18 6.29 -34.64
CA PRO A 37 -10.02 5.18 -35.03
C PRO A 37 -9.84 4.85 -36.52
N VAL A 38 -9.69 3.56 -36.82
CA VAL A 38 -9.50 3.11 -38.20
C VAL A 38 -10.84 3.18 -38.96
N PRO A 39 -10.94 4.01 -40.02
CA PRO A 39 -12.17 4.14 -40.78
C PRO A 39 -12.52 2.81 -41.46
N SER A 40 -13.82 2.62 -41.75
CA SER A 40 -14.25 1.43 -42.48
C SER A 40 -13.64 1.38 -43.87
N ALA A 41 -13.10 0.22 -44.25
CA ALA A 41 -12.69 -0.05 -45.63
C ALA A 41 -13.90 -0.30 -46.57
N SER A 42 -15.10 -0.47 -46.01
CA SER A 42 -16.32 -0.70 -46.78
C SER A 42 -16.84 0.59 -47.44
N VAL A 43 -17.49 0.43 -48.58
CA VAL A 43 -18.18 1.52 -49.29
C VAL A 43 -19.67 1.21 -49.33
N ALA A 44 -20.50 2.02 -48.66
CA ALA A 44 -21.94 1.84 -48.64
C ALA A 44 -22.63 2.63 -49.77
N GLY A 45 -23.42 1.94 -50.58
CA GLY A 45 -24.34 2.52 -51.57
C GLY A 45 -25.80 2.56 -51.05
N PRO A 46 -26.74 3.17 -51.78
CA PRO A 46 -28.16 3.22 -51.41
C PRO A 46 -28.82 1.85 -51.22
N THR A 47 -28.26 0.80 -51.83
CA THR A 47 -28.72 -0.60 -51.68
C THR A 47 -27.55 -1.53 -51.32
N LEU A 48 -27.87 -2.73 -50.82
CA LEU A 48 -26.85 -3.76 -50.55
C LEU A 48 -26.10 -4.18 -51.83
N GLN A 49 -26.78 -4.18 -52.98
CA GLN A 49 -26.19 -4.52 -54.28
C GLN A 49 -25.23 -3.43 -54.78
N GLU A 50 -25.38 -2.20 -54.31
CA GLU A 50 -24.50 -1.06 -54.61
C GLU A 50 -23.43 -0.85 -53.53
N SER A 51 -23.40 -1.69 -52.49
CA SER A 51 -22.45 -1.62 -51.38
C SER A 51 -21.36 -2.67 -51.52
N THR A 52 -20.14 -2.32 -51.14
CA THR A 52 -19.01 -3.24 -51.02
C THR A 52 -18.62 -3.35 -49.56
N MET A 53 -18.78 -4.54 -48.99
CA MET A 53 -18.31 -4.85 -47.64
C MET A 53 -16.85 -5.30 -47.70
N ILE A 54 -15.98 -4.51 -47.10
CA ILE A 54 -14.57 -4.85 -46.84
C ILE A 54 -14.38 -4.74 -45.33
N ARG A 55 -13.99 -5.85 -44.71
CA ARG A 55 -13.60 -5.88 -43.30
C ARG A 55 -12.36 -4.99 -43.16
N ARG A 56 -12.41 -4.00 -42.27
CA ARG A 56 -11.22 -3.22 -41.93
C ARG A 56 -10.18 -4.12 -41.29
N GLU A 57 -8.92 -3.89 -41.64
CA GLU A 57 -7.78 -4.47 -40.92
C GLU A 57 -7.48 -3.53 -39.77
N GLU A 58 -7.52 -4.06 -38.55
CA GLU A 58 -7.08 -3.30 -37.38
C GLU A 58 -5.53 -3.28 -37.40
N PRO A 59 -4.90 -2.10 -37.38
CA PRO A 59 -3.45 -1.99 -37.38
C PRO A 59 -2.86 -2.57 -36.09
N ASN A 60 -1.69 -3.19 -36.22
CA ASN A 60 -0.84 -3.48 -35.07
C ASN A 60 0.04 -2.25 -34.80
N TYR A 61 -0.15 -1.62 -33.64
CA TYR A 61 0.62 -0.44 -33.24
C TYR A 61 1.90 -0.79 -32.49
N LEU A 62 2.12 -2.06 -32.14
CA LEU A 62 3.38 -2.50 -31.51
C LEU A 62 4.54 -2.27 -32.49
N PRO A 63 5.58 -1.51 -32.09
CA PRO A 63 6.71 -1.23 -32.98
C PRO A 63 7.52 -2.49 -33.32
N LYS A 64 7.44 -3.53 -32.48
CA LYS A 64 8.12 -4.81 -32.65
C LYS A 64 7.16 -5.89 -33.17
N GLU A 65 7.68 -6.76 -34.03
CA GLU A 65 6.93 -7.92 -34.55
C GLU A 65 6.64 -8.98 -33.47
N ASP A 66 7.57 -9.18 -32.53
CA ASP A 66 7.45 -10.13 -31.41
C ASP A 66 7.88 -9.47 -30.08
N PRO A 67 7.04 -8.58 -29.52
CA PRO A 67 7.35 -7.90 -28.27
C PRO A 67 7.29 -8.88 -27.07
N PRO A 68 8.17 -8.74 -26.07
CA PRO A 68 8.17 -9.63 -24.91
C PRO A 68 6.90 -9.48 -24.08
N ASN A 69 6.49 -10.55 -23.39
CA ASN A 69 5.61 -10.40 -22.24
C ASN A 69 6.38 -9.72 -21.09
N ILE A 70 5.67 -9.06 -20.19
CA ILE A 70 6.24 -8.35 -19.06
C ILE A 70 5.60 -8.90 -17.79
N LEU A 71 6.43 -9.37 -16.87
CA LEU A 71 6.04 -9.74 -15.53
C LEU A 71 6.80 -8.88 -14.53
N ILE A 72 6.09 -8.16 -13.68
CA ILE A 72 6.65 -7.40 -12.57
C ILE A 72 6.22 -8.09 -11.28
N ILE A 73 7.20 -8.60 -10.54
CA ILE A 73 7.05 -9.14 -9.19
C ILE A 73 7.57 -8.09 -8.21
N LEU A 74 6.75 -7.73 -7.22
CA LEU A 74 7.09 -6.77 -6.18
C LEU A 74 6.66 -7.32 -4.83
N LEU A 75 7.61 -7.68 -3.97
CA LEU A 75 7.26 -8.06 -2.58
C LEU A 75 7.18 -6.81 -1.70
N ASP A 76 6.59 -7.00 -0.52
CA ASP A 76 6.24 -5.96 0.45
C ASP A 76 7.17 -6.07 1.67
N ASP A 77 7.78 -4.97 2.09
CA ASP A 77 8.61 -4.88 3.33
C ASP A 77 9.79 -5.87 3.45
N VAL A 78 10.43 -6.22 2.34
CA VAL A 78 11.60 -7.11 2.34
C VAL A 78 12.89 -6.30 2.22
N GLY A 79 13.79 -6.47 3.18
CA GLY A 79 15.07 -5.77 3.27
C GLY A 79 16.19 -6.37 2.41
N PHE A 80 17.21 -5.55 2.18
CA PHE A 80 18.30 -5.83 1.24
C PHE A 80 19.14 -7.07 1.56
N GLY A 81 19.31 -7.36 2.85
CA GLY A 81 20.12 -8.44 3.40
C GLY A 81 19.32 -9.63 3.93
N GLN A 82 18.04 -9.74 3.60
CA GLN A 82 17.20 -10.87 4.02
C GLN A 82 17.34 -12.11 3.10
N PRO A 83 17.31 -11.98 1.76
CA PRO A 83 17.45 -13.12 0.85
C PRO A 83 18.84 -13.76 0.87
N ASP A 84 18.92 -15.09 0.97
CA ASP A 84 20.15 -15.86 0.85
C ASP A 84 20.83 -15.71 -0.52
N THR A 85 20.04 -15.45 -1.57
CA THR A 85 20.50 -15.12 -2.92
C THR A 85 21.55 -14.00 -2.91
N PHE A 86 21.43 -13.05 -1.98
CA PHE A 86 22.30 -11.89 -1.86
C PHE A 86 23.07 -11.86 -0.52
N GLY A 87 23.29 -13.02 0.11
CA GLY A 87 24.10 -13.15 1.33
C GLY A 87 23.33 -13.08 2.65
N GLY A 88 22.01 -12.90 2.60
CA GLY A 88 21.11 -13.12 3.74
C GLY A 88 21.05 -14.58 4.17
N GLU A 89 20.05 -14.94 4.98
CA GLU A 89 19.85 -16.33 5.39
C GLU A 89 18.45 -16.88 5.10
N ILE A 90 17.54 -16.09 4.53
CA ILE A 90 16.20 -16.57 4.16
C ILE A 90 16.23 -17.15 2.76
N HIS A 91 15.78 -18.40 2.61
CA HIS A 91 15.90 -19.13 1.35
C HIS A 91 15.00 -18.53 0.26
N THR A 92 15.58 -18.17 -0.89
CA THR A 92 14.87 -17.52 -2.01
C THR A 92 15.23 -18.17 -3.36
N PRO A 93 14.82 -19.42 -3.58
CA PRO A 93 15.23 -20.19 -4.76
C PRO A 93 14.74 -19.60 -6.09
N THR A 94 13.59 -18.95 -6.14
CA THR A 94 13.07 -18.33 -7.36
C THR A 94 13.90 -17.12 -7.74
N LEU A 95 14.21 -16.26 -6.76
CA LEU A 95 15.10 -15.12 -6.95
C LEU A 95 16.50 -15.55 -7.44
N SER A 96 17.07 -16.59 -6.82
CA SER A 96 18.34 -17.20 -7.26
C SER A 96 18.28 -17.68 -8.71
N ARG A 97 17.21 -18.41 -9.08
CA ARG A 97 16.98 -18.89 -10.45
C ARG A 97 16.92 -17.73 -11.45
N LEU A 98 16.16 -16.67 -11.16
CA LEU A 98 16.06 -15.52 -12.06
C LEU A 98 17.40 -14.80 -12.22
N TRP A 99 18.22 -14.74 -11.17
CA TRP A 99 19.57 -14.17 -11.29
C TRP A 99 20.51 -15.09 -12.08
N ASP A 100 20.35 -16.42 -12.02
CA ASP A 100 21.10 -17.36 -12.89
C ASP A 100 20.75 -17.17 -14.37
N GLU A 101 19.52 -16.75 -14.65
CA GLU A 101 18.98 -16.51 -15.99
C GLU A 101 19.04 -15.02 -16.40
N GLY A 102 19.71 -14.16 -15.63
CA GLY A 102 19.59 -12.71 -15.80
C GLY A 102 20.71 -11.90 -15.17
N ILE A 103 20.36 -10.71 -14.69
CA ILE A 103 21.25 -9.73 -14.05
C ILE A 103 20.62 -9.20 -12.78
N ALA A 104 21.42 -8.70 -11.84
CA ALA A 104 20.96 -8.16 -10.56
C ALA A 104 21.54 -6.77 -10.27
N TYR A 105 20.76 -5.93 -9.60
CA TYR A 105 21.10 -4.56 -9.22
C TYR A 105 21.25 -4.46 -7.70
N ASN A 106 22.39 -3.94 -7.24
CA ASN A 106 22.68 -3.72 -5.82
C ASN A 106 22.60 -2.23 -5.42
N THR A 107 22.30 -1.35 -6.37
CA THR A 107 22.07 0.10 -6.20
C THR A 107 20.75 0.55 -6.83
N PHE A 108 19.74 -0.33 -6.81
CA PHE A 108 18.37 -0.01 -7.16
C PHE A 108 17.63 0.51 -5.92
N HIS A 109 16.85 1.58 -6.10
CA HIS A 109 16.16 2.25 -5.02
C HIS A 109 14.66 2.30 -5.27
N THR A 110 13.90 2.19 -4.20
CA THR A 110 12.47 2.48 -4.12
C THR A 110 12.30 3.79 -3.34
N THR A 111 11.05 4.16 -3.06
CA THR A 111 10.80 5.11 -1.97
C THR A 111 11.01 4.40 -0.62
N ALA A 112 10.68 5.06 0.50
CA ALA A 112 10.72 4.42 1.81
C ALA A 112 9.39 3.79 2.27
N ILE A 113 8.35 3.82 1.41
CA ILE A 113 6.98 3.38 1.73
C ILE A 113 6.28 2.74 0.50
N CYS A 114 5.36 1.83 0.77
CA CYS A 114 4.65 1.02 -0.20
C CYS A 114 3.84 1.78 -1.27
N SER A 115 2.74 2.49 -0.93
CA SER A 115 1.91 3.20 -1.94
C SER A 115 2.73 4.15 -2.83
N PRO A 116 3.61 5.01 -2.24
CA PRO A 116 4.50 5.87 -3.02
C PRO A 116 5.38 5.12 -4.03
N THR A 117 5.99 4.00 -3.63
CA THR A 117 6.78 3.15 -4.55
C THR A 117 5.93 2.59 -5.66
N ARG A 118 4.73 2.08 -5.36
CA ARG A 118 3.82 1.47 -6.34
C ARG A 118 3.32 2.50 -7.36
N ALA A 119 3.00 3.71 -6.92
CA ALA A 119 2.63 4.81 -7.80
C ALA A 119 3.80 5.22 -8.72
N ALA A 120 5.01 5.35 -8.16
CA ALA A 120 6.21 5.68 -8.93
C ALA A 120 6.57 4.60 -9.96
N LEU A 121 6.46 3.32 -9.57
CA LEU A 121 6.66 2.15 -10.43
C LEU A 121 5.73 2.16 -11.65
N LEU A 122 4.43 2.37 -11.41
CA LEU A 122 3.42 2.26 -12.46
C LEU A 122 3.41 3.45 -13.40
N THR A 123 3.91 4.61 -12.97
CA THR A 123 3.85 5.85 -13.75
C THR A 123 5.20 6.29 -14.33
N GLY A 124 6.32 5.78 -13.81
CA GLY A 124 7.66 6.22 -14.21
C GLY A 124 8.01 7.64 -13.74
N ARG A 125 7.32 8.11 -12.69
CA ARG A 125 7.43 9.47 -12.14
C ARG A 125 7.69 9.42 -10.64
N ASN A 126 8.13 10.53 -10.06
CA ASN A 126 8.31 10.65 -8.62
C ASN A 126 6.96 10.65 -7.91
N HIS A 127 6.94 10.05 -6.73
CA HIS A 127 5.70 9.72 -6.04
C HIS A 127 4.86 10.95 -5.62
N HIS A 128 5.50 12.07 -5.24
CA HIS A 128 4.77 13.31 -4.95
C HIS A 128 4.15 13.94 -6.22
N ARG A 129 4.84 13.91 -7.36
CA ARG A 129 4.30 14.42 -8.63
C ARG A 129 2.99 13.73 -9.01
N VAL A 130 2.86 12.46 -8.65
CA VAL A 130 1.66 11.65 -8.84
C VAL A 130 0.75 11.58 -7.61
N GLN A 131 0.87 12.56 -6.71
CA GLN A 131 0.01 12.77 -5.53
C GLN A 131 0.07 11.65 -4.48
N SER A 132 1.14 10.86 -4.49
CA SER A 132 1.40 9.74 -3.58
C SER A 132 2.61 10.05 -2.69
N GLY A 133 2.61 11.19 -2.02
CA GLY A 133 3.62 11.56 -1.01
C GLY A 133 3.59 10.68 0.26
N THR A 134 2.45 10.02 0.50
CA THR A 134 2.22 9.11 1.64
C THR A 134 1.21 8.02 1.25
N ILE A 135 0.91 7.13 2.19
CA ILE A 135 -0.12 6.10 2.03
C ILE A 135 -1.53 6.70 1.92
N ALA A 136 -2.43 6.02 1.23
CA ALA A 136 -3.79 6.50 0.96
C ALA A 136 -4.61 6.79 2.24
N GLU A 137 -4.28 6.12 3.34
CA GLU A 137 -4.89 6.28 4.67
C GLU A 137 -4.48 7.58 5.37
N LEU A 138 -3.34 8.17 4.97
CA LEU A 138 -2.78 9.42 5.53
C LEU A 138 -2.76 10.56 4.51
N ALA A 139 -3.48 10.40 3.39
CA ALA A 139 -3.57 11.44 2.38
C ALA A 139 -4.23 12.72 2.95
N VAL A 140 -3.75 13.87 2.47
CA VAL A 140 -4.12 15.21 2.94
C VAL A 140 -4.27 16.17 1.76
N ASP A 141 -4.97 17.29 1.98
CA ASP A 141 -5.34 18.24 0.92
C ASP A 141 -4.21 19.25 0.59
N TRP A 142 -3.01 18.71 0.32
CA TRP A 142 -1.92 19.43 -0.33
C TRP A 142 -1.55 18.73 -1.63
N ASP A 143 -1.25 19.52 -2.66
CA ASP A 143 -0.60 19.02 -3.87
C ASP A 143 0.64 18.20 -3.46
N GLY A 144 0.76 17.00 -3.99
CA GLY A 144 1.76 16.02 -3.59
C GLY A 144 1.23 14.86 -2.76
N TYR A 145 0.12 15.06 -2.04
CA TYR A 145 -0.31 14.17 -0.95
C TYR A 145 -1.79 13.76 -1.01
N LEU A 146 -2.48 14.00 -2.13
CA LEU A 146 -3.93 13.78 -2.27
C LEU A 146 -4.35 12.30 -2.27
N GLY A 147 -3.42 11.35 -2.46
CA GLY A 147 -3.73 9.91 -2.51
C GLY A 147 -4.41 9.47 -3.80
N VAL A 148 -4.34 10.26 -4.89
CA VAL A 148 -4.99 9.98 -6.18
C VAL A 148 -4.02 10.18 -7.33
N ILE A 149 -3.66 9.10 -8.03
CA ILE A 149 -2.83 9.20 -9.24
C ILE A 149 -3.58 10.02 -10.31
N PRO A 150 -3.06 11.19 -10.74
CA PRO A 150 -3.77 12.06 -11.66
C PRO A 150 -3.76 11.50 -13.08
N LYS A 151 -4.78 11.82 -13.90
CA LYS A 151 -4.84 11.40 -15.31
C LYS A 151 -3.77 12.05 -16.21
N THR A 152 -3.06 13.06 -15.71
CA THR A 152 -1.83 13.61 -16.33
C THR A 152 -0.62 12.69 -16.14
N SER A 153 -0.72 11.67 -15.32
CA SER A 153 0.32 10.67 -15.07
C SER A 153 -0.20 9.28 -15.38
N ALA A 154 -0.51 9.04 -16.65
CA ALA A 154 -0.98 7.74 -17.13
C ALA A 154 -0.01 6.63 -16.71
N THR A 155 -0.59 5.53 -16.26
CA THR A 155 0.13 4.33 -15.88
C THR A 155 0.64 3.59 -17.11
N ILE A 156 1.64 2.74 -16.91
CA ILE A 156 2.16 1.84 -17.94
C ILE A 156 1.08 0.90 -18.48
N ALA A 157 0.13 0.49 -17.66
CA ALA A 157 -0.98 -0.37 -18.09
C ALA A 157 -1.94 0.38 -19.03
N GLU A 158 -2.28 1.65 -18.73
CA GLU A 158 -3.08 2.50 -19.63
C GLU A 158 -2.41 2.68 -21.00
N VAL A 159 -1.09 2.90 -21.00
CA VAL A 159 -0.34 3.08 -22.26
C VAL A 159 -0.22 1.76 -23.02
N LEU A 160 0.22 0.68 -22.38
CA LEU A 160 0.42 -0.61 -23.07
C LEU A 160 -0.88 -1.23 -23.57
N GLY A 161 -2.01 -0.99 -22.88
CA GLY A 161 -3.34 -1.41 -23.34
C GLY A 161 -3.69 -0.85 -24.73
N GLU A 162 -3.35 0.42 -24.99
CA GLU A 162 -3.56 1.06 -26.29
C GLU A 162 -2.66 0.49 -27.40
N TYR A 163 -1.49 -0.05 -27.02
CA TYR A 163 -0.64 -0.82 -27.93
C TYR A 163 -1.09 -2.29 -28.07
N GLY A 164 -2.15 -2.71 -27.38
CA GLY A 164 -2.74 -4.05 -27.53
C GLY A 164 -2.19 -5.12 -26.59
N TYR A 165 -1.45 -4.73 -25.54
CA TYR A 165 -1.13 -5.65 -24.44
C TYR A 165 -2.39 -6.08 -23.70
N LYS A 166 -2.38 -7.30 -23.15
CA LYS A 166 -3.30 -7.71 -22.10
C LYS A 166 -2.71 -7.38 -20.74
N THR A 167 -3.46 -6.69 -19.89
CA THR A 167 -2.96 -6.16 -18.63
C THR A 167 -3.69 -6.82 -17.46
N ALA A 168 -2.94 -7.35 -16.51
CA ALA A 168 -3.51 -7.92 -15.29
C ALA A 168 -2.70 -7.56 -14.04
N ALA A 169 -3.41 -7.29 -12.95
CA ALA A 169 -2.83 -7.03 -11.64
C ALA A 169 -3.32 -8.07 -10.61
N PHE A 170 -2.40 -8.57 -9.79
CA PHE A 170 -2.65 -9.54 -8.74
C PHE A 170 -2.06 -9.04 -7.42
N GLY A 171 -2.87 -9.03 -6.36
CA GLY A 171 -2.44 -8.70 -4.99
C GLY A 171 -2.74 -7.27 -4.54
N LYS A 172 -1.79 -6.67 -3.82
CA LYS A 172 -1.91 -5.36 -3.17
C LYS A 172 -1.88 -4.23 -4.20
N TRP A 173 -2.97 -3.46 -4.25
CA TRP A 173 -3.05 -2.25 -5.06
C TRP A 173 -2.53 -1.01 -4.34
N HIS A 174 -3.11 -0.68 -3.19
CA HIS A 174 -2.75 0.41 -2.28
C HIS A 174 -2.65 1.82 -2.90
N ASN A 175 -3.34 2.08 -4.01
CA ASN A 175 -3.38 3.38 -4.68
C ASN A 175 -4.82 3.86 -4.98
N THR A 176 -5.80 3.29 -4.27
CA THR A 176 -7.17 3.80 -4.23
C THR A 176 -7.36 4.55 -2.91
N PRO A 177 -7.94 5.77 -2.90
CA PRO A 177 -8.24 6.47 -1.66
C PRO A 177 -9.00 5.58 -0.67
N ALA A 178 -8.58 5.57 0.60
CA ALA A 178 -9.11 4.63 1.58
C ALA A 178 -10.64 4.74 1.73
N ASN A 179 -11.19 5.95 1.57
CA ASN A 179 -12.63 6.23 1.60
C ASN A 179 -13.40 5.92 0.29
N GLU A 180 -12.72 5.44 -0.75
CA GLU A 180 -13.30 5.10 -2.06
C GLU A 180 -13.11 3.61 -2.43
N THR A 181 -12.75 2.79 -1.45
CA THR A 181 -12.56 1.33 -1.60
C THR A 181 -13.86 0.53 -1.46
N THR A 182 -15.02 1.18 -1.60
CA THR A 182 -16.34 0.55 -1.43
C THR A 182 -16.81 -0.17 -2.70
N ALA A 183 -17.65 -1.20 -2.53
CA ALA A 183 -18.33 -1.86 -3.64
C ALA A 183 -19.37 -0.97 -4.37
N MET A 184 -19.57 0.28 -3.94
CA MET A 184 -20.48 1.25 -4.57
C MET A 184 -19.73 2.29 -5.43
N GLY A 185 -18.40 2.23 -5.47
CA GLY A 185 -17.55 3.17 -6.20
C GLY A 185 -17.31 4.49 -5.44
N PRO A 186 -16.74 5.49 -6.12
CA PRO A 186 -16.43 5.51 -7.56
C PRO A 186 -15.32 4.51 -7.93
N PHE A 187 -15.40 3.96 -9.15
CA PHE A 187 -14.46 2.92 -9.63
C PHE A 187 -13.36 3.48 -10.54
N ASP A 188 -13.32 4.79 -10.77
CA ASP A 188 -12.37 5.47 -11.67
C ASP A 188 -10.94 5.54 -11.13
N ARG A 189 -10.74 5.19 -9.85
CA ARG A 189 -9.45 5.11 -9.15
C ARG A 189 -9.05 3.69 -8.73
N TRP A 190 -9.71 2.69 -9.31
CA TRP A 190 -9.43 1.27 -9.09
C TRP A 190 -8.43 0.75 -10.12
N PRO A 191 -7.76 -0.40 -9.89
CA PRO A 191 -6.84 -0.99 -10.85
C PRO A 191 -7.40 -1.06 -12.28
N THR A 192 -8.68 -1.44 -12.41
CA THR A 192 -9.35 -1.57 -13.71
C THR A 192 -9.60 -0.25 -14.44
N SER A 193 -9.50 0.87 -13.74
CA SER A 193 -9.59 2.21 -14.32
C SER A 193 -8.22 2.90 -14.44
N TYR A 194 -7.16 2.20 -14.03
CA TYR A 194 -5.76 2.52 -14.32
C TYR A 194 -5.15 1.51 -15.29
N GLY A 195 -5.96 1.05 -16.25
CA GLY A 195 -5.49 0.31 -17.44
C GLY A 195 -5.31 -1.18 -17.27
N PHE A 196 -5.61 -1.78 -16.12
CA PHE A 196 -5.60 -3.24 -15.95
C PHE A 196 -6.92 -3.86 -16.42
N ASP A 197 -6.91 -4.68 -17.48
CA ASP A 197 -8.10 -5.41 -17.97
C ASP A 197 -8.65 -6.39 -16.91
N TYR A 198 -7.79 -6.87 -16.02
CA TYR A 198 -8.12 -7.81 -14.95
C TYR A 198 -7.44 -7.46 -13.63
N PHE A 199 -8.17 -7.55 -12.53
CA PHE A 199 -7.64 -7.41 -11.17
C PHE A 199 -8.10 -8.55 -10.28
N TYR A 200 -7.18 -9.11 -9.48
CA TYR A 200 -7.50 -10.02 -8.39
C TYR A 200 -6.63 -9.72 -7.17
N GLY A 201 -7.20 -9.19 -6.09
CA GLY A 201 -6.41 -8.80 -4.93
C GLY A 201 -7.17 -7.91 -3.95
N PHE A 202 -6.45 -7.07 -3.22
CA PHE A 202 -7.01 -6.18 -2.21
C PHE A 202 -6.55 -4.73 -2.42
N LEU A 203 -7.38 -3.78 -1.97
CA LEU A 203 -7.17 -2.35 -2.21
C LEU A 203 -6.40 -1.64 -1.10
N ALA A 204 -6.50 -2.15 0.14
CA ALA A 204 -5.87 -1.60 1.34
C ALA A 204 -4.34 -1.79 1.36
N GLY A 205 -3.68 -1.19 2.36
CA GLY A 205 -2.23 -1.31 2.58
C GLY A 205 -1.75 -2.67 3.10
N GLU A 206 -2.60 -3.45 3.73
CA GLU A 206 -2.26 -4.74 4.34
C GLU A 206 -3.54 -5.60 4.38
N THR A 207 -3.39 -6.90 4.60
CA THR A 207 -4.55 -7.80 4.79
C THR A 207 -4.12 -9.12 5.45
N SER A 208 -5.07 -9.80 6.10
CA SER A 208 -4.86 -11.16 6.61
C SER A 208 -4.54 -12.12 5.46
N GLN A 209 -3.50 -12.94 5.61
CA GLN A 209 -3.18 -13.96 4.59
C GLN A 209 -4.12 -15.19 4.64
N TYR A 210 -4.95 -15.30 5.68
CA TYR A 210 -5.90 -16.41 5.86
C TYR A 210 -7.36 -15.98 5.62
N GLU A 211 -7.71 -14.74 5.94
CA GLU A 211 -9.07 -14.20 5.86
C GLU A 211 -9.17 -12.88 5.04
N PRO A 212 -8.46 -12.73 3.90
CA PRO A 212 -8.32 -11.45 3.21
C PRO A 212 -9.62 -10.90 2.65
N ARG A 213 -9.73 -9.56 2.56
CA ARG A 213 -10.84 -8.87 1.89
C ARG A 213 -10.52 -8.62 0.42
N LEU A 214 -10.84 -9.60 -0.44
CA LEU A 214 -10.45 -9.60 -1.85
C LEU A 214 -11.53 -9.07 -2.80
N TYR A 215 -11.09 -8.59 -3.96
CA TYR A 215 -11.91 -8.23 -5.11
C TYR A 215 -11.39 -8.95 -6.37
N GLU A 216 -12.32 -9.45 -7.19
CA GLU A 216 -12.07 -9.84 -8.57
C GLU A 216 -12.73 -8.82 -9.49
N ASN A 217 -11.90 -7.97 -10.09
CA ASN A 217 -12.27 -6.73 -10.76
C ASN A 217 -13.01 -5.79 -9.78
N LEU A 218 -14.32 -5.66 -9.94
CA LEU A 218 -15.18 -4.83 -9.09
C LEU A 218 -16.03 -5.67 -8.13
N ASN A 219 -15.93 -7.00 -8.18
CA ASN A 219 -16.78 -7.88 -7.39
C ASN A 219 -16.03 -8.31 -6.12
N PRO A 220 -16.61 -8.12 -4.92
CA PRO A 220 -16.05 -8.69 -3.70
C PRO A 220 -16.04 -10.23 -3.76
N ILE A 221 -14.98 -10.85 -3.26
CA ILE A 221 -14.80 -12.30 -3.18
C ILE A 221 -14.44 -12.70 -1.75
N GLU A 222 -14.99 -13.81 -1.28
CA GLU A 222 -14.69 -14.40 0.03
C GLU A 222 -13.64 -15.51 -0.08
N PRO A 223 -12.63 -15.54 0.81
CA PRO A 223 -11.69 -16.66 0.88
C PRO A 223 -12.38 -17.91 1.46
N PRO A 224 -11.92 -19.12 1.13
CA PRO A 224 -12.41 -20.34 1.76
C PRO A 224 -11.96 -20.45 3.22
N HIS A 225 -12.87 -20.90 4.10
CA HIS A 225 -12.61 -21.09 5.54
C HIS A 225 -12.25 -22.54 5.90
N ASP A 226 -11.32 -23.17 5.17
CA ASP A 226 -10.98 -24.60 5.35
C ASP A 226 -9.65 -24.86 6.08
N GLY A 227 -8.96 -23.80 6.51
CA GLY A 227 -7.69 -23.88 7.24
C GLY A 227 -6.48 -24.27 6.39
N THR A 228 -6.65 -24.48 5.08
CA THR A 228 -5.58 -24.75 4.12
C THR A 228 -5.30 -23.58 3.19
N TYR A 229 -6.14 -22.56 3.25
CA TYR A 229 -6.00 -21.35 2.45
C TYR A 229 -4.79 -20.51 2.85
N HIS A 230 -4.10 -19.95 1.85
CA HIS A 230 -3.16 -18.86 2.03
C HIS A 230 -3.16 -17.96 0.79
N LEU A 231 -3.25 -16.65 0.99
CA LEU A 231 -3.45 -15.67 -0.09
C LEU A 231 -2.40 -15.77 -1.20
N SER A 232 -1.11 -15.91 -0.88
CA SER A 232 -0.06 -15.99 -1.91
C SER A 232 -0.18 -17.23 -2.80
N GLU A 233 -0.75 -18.34 -2.30
CA GLU A 233 -0.99 -19.54 -3.12
C GLU A 233 -2.16 -19.31 -4.09
N ASP A 234 -3.26 -18.77 -3.58
CA ASP A 234 -4.45 -18.44 -4.38
C ASP A 234 -4.13 -17.39 -5.45
N MET A 235 -3.35 -16.36 -5.10
CA MET A 235 -2.84 -15.39 -6.06
C MET A 235 -2.00 -16.01 -7.18
N ALA A 236 -1.12 -16.96 -6.85
CA ALA A 236 -0.33 -17.67 -7.85
C ALA A 236 -1.22 -18.53 -8.77
N ASP A 237 -2.18 -19.26 -8.19
CA ASP A 237 -3.13 -20.08 -8.94
C ASP A 237 -4.01 -19.23 -9.87
N LYS A 238 -4.49 -18.07 -9.40
CA LYS A 238 -5.25 -17.09 -10.20
C LYS A 238 -4.41 -16.52 -11.35
N ALA A 239 -3.16 -16.15 -11.09
CA ALA A 239 -2.24 -15.66 -12.11
C ALA A 239 -1.96 -16.73 -13.19
N ILE A 240 -1.69 -17.97 -12.78
CA ILE A 240 -1.48 -19.12 -13.67
C ILE A 240 -2.73 -19.38 -14.53
N ALA A 241 -3.91 -19.43 -13.91
CA ALA A 241 -5.16 -19.62 -14.63
C ALA A 241 -5.41 -18.49 -15.65
N TRP A 242 -5.16 -17.24 -15.27
CA TRP A 242 -5.27 -16.10 -16.17
C TRP A 242 -4.29 -16.21 -17.34
N MET A 243 -3.01 -16.58 -17.11
CA MET A 243 -2.03 -16.78 -18.19
C MET A 243 -2.48 -17.85 -19.18
N ARG A 244 -2.98 -18.98 -18.70
CA ARG A 244 -3.52 -20.07 -19.55
C ARG A 244 -4.72 -19.61 -20.38
N HIS A 245 -5.63 -18.85 -19.78
CA HIS A 245 -6.77 -18.29 -20.50
C HIS A 245 -6.35 -17.24 -21.52
N HIS A 246 -5.44 -16.34 -21.15
CA HIS A 246 -4.84 -15.38 -22.07
C HIS A 246 -4.27 -16.08 -23.31
N ARG A 247 -3.45 -17.12 -23.13
CA ARG A 247 -2.90 -17.92 -24.24
C ARG A 247 -3.98 -18.61 -25.09
N SER A 248 -5.13 -18.94 -24.50
CA SER A 248 -6.24 -19.59 -25.21
C SER A 248 -7.08 -18.60 -26.04
N TYR A 249 -7.30 -17.39 -25.54
CA TYR A 249 -8.16 -16.38 -26.17
C TYR A 249 -7.41 -15.38 -27.05
N SER A 250 -6.13 -15.13 -26.79
CA SER A 250 -5.32 -14.14 -27.50
C SER A 250 -3.84 -14.58 -27.59
N PRO A 251 -3.54 -15.74 -28.22
CA PRO A 251 -2.19 -16.31 -28.27
C PRO A 251 -1.14 -15.44 -28.98
N ASP A 252 -1.58 -14.47 -29.78
CA ASP A 252 -0.76 -13.53 -30.54
C ASP A 252 -0.53 -12.20 -29.82
N LYS A 253 -1.12 -12.00 -28.64
CA LYS A 253 -0.98 -10.76 -27.87
C LYS A 253 0.02 -10.94 -26.73
N PRO A 254 0.91 -9.96 -26.48
CA PRO A 254 1.74 -9.96 -25.30
C PRO A 254 0.91 -9.53 -24.07
N PHE A 255 1.43 -9.81 -22.88
CA PHE A 255 0.81 -9.33 -21.64
C PHE A 255 1.75 -8.52 -20.74
N LEU A 256 1.16 -7.66 -19.92
CA LEU A 256 1.74 -7.07 -18.73
C LEU A 256 1.04 -7.70 -17.52
N MET A 257 1.80 -8.37 -16.67
CA MET A 257 1.33 -8.87 -15.38
C MET A 257 2.06 -8.13 -14.26
N TYR A 258 1.30 -7.48 -13.39
CA TYR A 258 1.78 -6.94 -12.13
C TYR A 258 1.37 -7.90 -11.01
N TRP A 259 2.32 -8.66 -10.47
CA TRP A 259 2.08 -9.63 -9.41
C TRP A 259 2.76 -9.12 -8.12
N ALA A 260 1.96 -8.46 -7.28
CA ALA A 260 2.44 -7.75 -6.10
C ALA A 260 1.74 -8.28 -4.84
N PRO A 261 2.19 -9.39 -4.25
CA PRO A 261 1.61 -9.91 -3.02
C PRO A 261 1.75 -8.88 -1.88
N GLY A 262 0.90 -9.02 -0.85
CA GLY A 262 1.10 -8.30 0.41
C GLY A 262 2.21 -8.91 1.28
N ALA A 263 2.78 -10.04 0.87
CA ALA A 263 3.89 -10.66 1.57
C ALA A 263 5.22 -9.96 1.21
N ALA A 264 6.13 -9.73 2.14
CA ALA A 264 6.15 -10.23 3.51
C ALA A 264 5.74 -9.18 4.59
N HIS A 265 4.84 -8.23 4.25
CA HIS A 265 4.29 -7.25 5.20
C HIS A 265 3.58 -7.93 6.38
N GLY A 266 3.39 -7.19 7.47
CA GLY A 266 2.45 -7.57 8.52
C GLY A 266 1.00 -7.73 7.98
N PRO A 267 0.20 -8.59 8.61
CA PRO A 267 0.57 -9.49 9.68
C PRO A 267 1.38 -10.68 9.14
N HIS A 268 2.45 -11.08 9.85
CA HIS A 268 3.29 -12.19 9.42
C HIS A 268 2.56 -13.53 9.64
N HIS A 269 1.74 -13.91 8.68
CA HIS A 269 0.94 -15.14 8.69
C HIS A 269 1.58 -16.19 7.81
N ILE A 270 1.93 -17.34 8.39
CA ILE A 270 2.39 -18.49 7.61
C ILE A 270 2.17 -19.80 8.36
N PHE A 271 1.93 -20.88 7.61
CA PHE A 271 1.82 -22.22 8.17
C PHE A 271 3.08 -22.62 8.94
N LYS A 272 2.86 -23.36 10.04
CA LYS A 272 3.90 -23.73 11.01
C LYS A 272 5.09 -24.43 10.35
N GLU A 273 4.86 -25.30 9.37
CA GLU A 273 5.92 -26.04 8.69
C GLU A 273 6.92 -25.16 7.93
N TRP A 274 6.54 -23.95 7.52
CA TRP A 274 7.44 -22.99 6.89
C TRP A 274 8.27 -22.25 7.93
N ALA A 275 7.62 -21.76 9.00
CA ALA A 275 8.32 -21.11 10.11
C ALA A 275 9.33 -22.07 10.77
N ASP A 276 8.95 -23.33 10.97
CA ASP A 276 9.77 -24.33 11.66
C ASP A 276 11.03 -24.75 10.86
N LYS A 277 11.14 -24.40 9.56
CA LYS A 277 12.40 -24.53 8.79
C LYS A 277 13.52 -23.66 9.35
N TYR A 278 13.16 -22.57 10.00
CA TYR A 278 14.08 -21.56 10.53
C TYR A 278 14.34 -21.72 12.01
N LYS A 279 13.80 -22.78 12.63
CA LYS A 279 13.99 -23.06 14.05
C LYS A 279 15.47 -22.99 14.44
N ASP A 280 15.76 -22.23 15.49
CA ASP A 280 17.09 -22.03 16.07
C ASP A 280 18.08 -21.23 15.20
N LYS A 281 17.71 -20.83 13.98
CA LYS A 281 18.61 -20.15 13.03
C LYS A 281 19.02 -18.76 13.46
N PHE A 282 18.18 -18.11 14.28
CA PHE A 282 18.33 -16.72 14.71
C PHE A 282 18.69 -16.59 16.21
N ASN A 283 19.14 -17.68 16.85
CA ASN A 283 19.32 -17.75 18.30
C ASN A 283 20.37 -16.78 18.88
N ASP A 284 21.32 -16.35 18.05
CA ASP A 284 22.39 -15.41 18.41
C ASP A 284 22.05 -13.93 18.18
N GLY A 285 20.85 -13.64 17.65
CA GLY A 285 20.28 -12.30 17.60
C GLY A 285 20.66 -11.44 16.40
N TRP A 286 20.01 -10.28 16.30
CA TRP A 286 20.13 -9.36 15.17
C TRP A 286 21.52 -8.76 15.00
N ASP A 287 22.27 -8.49 16.09
CA ASP A 287 23.62 -7.93 15.99
C ASP A 287 24.61 -8.92 15.33
N GLU A 288 24.50 -10.22 15.63
CA GLU A 288 25.33 -11.24 14.99
C GLU A 288 24.82 -11.58 13.59
N TYR A 289 23.49 -11.63 13.39
CA TYR A 289 22.89 -11.81 12.06
C TYR A 289 23.40 -10.74 11.07
N GLN A 290 23.36 -9.46 11.45
CA GLN A 290 23.84 -8.36 10.61
C GLN A 290 25.30 -8.57 10.16
N LYS A 291 26.18 -8.99 11.07
CA LYS A 291 27.59 -9.28 10.78
C LYS A 291 27.75 -10.45 9.82
N ARG A 292 26.95 -11.52 9.98
CA ARG A 292 26.97 -12.68 9.07
C ARG A 292 26.55 -12.26 7.66
N VAL A 293 25.42 -11.56 7.54
CA VAL A 293 24.91 -11.07 6.24
C VAL A 293 25.94 -10.19 5.54
N PHE A 294 26.51 -9.22 6.24
CA PHE A 294 27.55 -8.35 5.68
C PHE A 294 28.77 -9.14 5.17
N ASN A 295 29.26 -10.11 5.95
CA ASN A 295 30.39 -10.93 5.55
C ASN A 295 30.07 -11.83 4.35
N ASN A 296 28.86 -12.40 4.31
CA ASN A 296 28.38 -13.21 3.20
C ASN A 296 28.25 -12.37 1.91
N GLN A 297 27.66 -11.17 2.00
CA GLN A 297 27.55 -10.22 0.90
C GLN A 297 28.92 -9.87 0.29
N LYS A 298 29.92 -9.60 1.14
CA LYS A 298 31.31 -9.35 0.69
C LYS A 298 31.93 -10.58 0.04
N ALA A 299 31.72 -11.76 0.63
CA ALA A 299 32.25 -13.01 0.09
C ALA A 299 31.64 -13.35 -1.29
N LEU A 300 30.36 -13.01 -1.49
CA LEU A 300 29.64 -13.17 -2.76
C LEU A 300 30.07 -12.13 -3.82
N GLY A 301 30.71 -11.03 -3.41
CA GLY A 301 30.96 -9.88 -4.27
C GLY A 301 29.69 -9.08 -4.60
N TRP A 302 28.63 -9.25 -3.80
CA TRP A 302 27.37 -8.51 -3.95
C TRP A 302 27.54 -7.04 -3.55
N ILE A 303 28.33 -6.77 -2.51
CA ILE A 303 28.71 -5.41 -2.09
C ILE A 303 30.23 -5.21 -2.25
N PRO A 304 30.72 -3.96 -2.32
CA PRO A 304 32.15 -3.68 -2.44
C PRO A 304 33.00 -4.30 -1.32
N GLY A 305 34.21 -4.76 -1.65
CA GLY A 305 35.11 -5.40 -0.69
C GLY A 305 35.62 -4.46 0.42
N ASP A 306 35.56 -3.16 0.18
CA ASP A 306 35.90 -2.08 1.11
C ASP A 306 34.68 -1.46 1.80
N ALA A 307 33.46 -1.92 1.50
CA ALA A 307 32.26 -1.54 2.24
C ALA A 307 32.46 -1.76 3.74
N GLN A 308 31.87 -0.88 4.55
CA GLN A 308 31.94 -0.90 6.00
C GLN A 308 30.56 -1.14 6.59
N LEU A 309 30.49 -1.95 7.64
CA LEU A 309 29.23 -2.23 8.32
C LEU A 309 28.81 -1.00 9.13
N THR A 310 27.59 -0.52 8.90
CA THR A 310 27.06 0.62 9.66
C THR A 310 26.65 0.19 11.07
N PRO A 311 26.81 1.07 12.08
CA PRO A 311 26.46 0.74 13.44
C PRO A 311 24.94 0.68 13.64
N ARG A 312 24.51 -0.06 14.65
CA ARG A 312 23.14 -0.01 15.15
C ARG A 312 22.82 1.41 15.65
N PRO A 313 21.61 1.92 15.42
CA PRO A 313 21.19 3.17 16.04
C PRO A 313 21.24 3.08 17.57
N ASP A 314 21.79 4.08 18.25
CA ASP A 314 21.88 4.12 19.73
C ASP A 314 20.50 4.06 20.41
N THR A 315 19.45 4.40 19.67
CA THR A 315 18.05 4.42 20.13
C THR A 315 17.33 3.08 19.98
N MET A 316 17.97 2.07 19.40
CA MET A 316 17.44 0.71 19.21
C MET A 316 18.08 -0.23 20.24
N ALA A 317 17.40 -1.27 20.71
CA ALA A 317 17.97 -2.21 21.69
C ALA A 317 19.04 -3.13 21.08
N ALA A 318 20.09 -3.47 21.85
CA ALA A 318 20.99 -4.57 21.53
C ALA A 318 20.34 -5.93 21.84
N TRP A 319 20.73 -6.99 21.13
CA TRP A 319 20.24 -8.35 21.44
C TRP A 319 20.60 -8.78 22.87
N GLU A 320 21.79 -8.41 23.35
CA GLU A 320 22.25 -8.72 24.71
C GLU A 320 21.50 -7.97 25.81
N GLU A 321 20.74 -6.93 25.47
CA GLU A 321 19.91 -6.15 26.39
C GLU A 321 18.51 -6.74 26.54
N ILE A 322 18.10 -7.66 25.66
CA ILE A 322 16.78 -8.28 25.69
C ILE A 322 16.68 -9.24 26.90
N PRO A 323 15.65 -9.09 27.76
CA PRO A 323 15.44 -9.99 28.88
C PRO A 323 15.30 -11.45 28.44
N GLU A 324 15.86 -12.38 29.23
CA GLU A 324 15.81 -13.82 28.94
C GLU A 324 14.37 -14.33 28.74
N SER A 325 13.40 -13.77 29.47
CA SER A 325 11.97 -14.09 29.36
C SER A 325 11.35 -13.74 28.01
N GLN A 326 11.97 -12.85 27.23
CA GLN A 326 11.45 -12.38 25.95
C GLN A 326 12.15 -13.04 24.75
N LEU A 327 13.29 -13.71 24.93
CA LEU A 327 14.11 -14.20 23.82
C LEU A 327 13.37 -15.19 22.91
N ASP A 328 12.55 -16.08 23.47
CA ASP A 328 11.82 -17.07 22.66
C ASP A 328 10.72 -16.42 21.82
N PHE A 329 10.10 -15.36 22.33
CA PHE A 329 9.17 -14.52 21.56
C PHE A 329 9.87 -13.84 20.39
N GLN A 330 11.01 -13.18 20.65
CA GLN A 330 11.76 -12.47 19.60
C GLN A 330 12.31 -13.40 18.52
N ARG A 331 12.75 -14.61 18.90
CA ARG A 331 13.19 -15.65 17.95
C ARG A 331 12.02 -16.13 17.10
N ARG A 332 10.90 -16.47 17.74
CA ARG A 332 9.75 -17.03 17.03
C ARG A 332 9.17 -16.07 16.00
N LEU A 333 9.09 -14.77 16.31
CA LEU A 333 8.62 -13.78 15.35
C LEU A 333 9.49 -13.73 14.07
N MET A 334 10.81 -13.81 14.21
CA MET A 334 11.73 -13.83 13.07
C MET A 334 11.67 -15.15 12.27
N GLU A 335 11.48 -16.28 12.95
CA GLU A 335 11.26 -17.58 12.29
C GLU A 335 9.97 -17.59 11.45
N VAL A 336 8.89 -17.01 11.98
CA VAL A 336 7.61 -16.84 11.27
C VAL A 336 7.81 -15.96 10.04
N TYR A 337 8.46 -14.81 10.19
CA TYR A 337 8.80 -13.92 9.06
C TYR A 337 9.61 -14.64 7.98
N ALA A 338 10.67 -15.37 8.37
CA ALA A 338 11.54 -16.07 7.43
C ALA A 338 10.81 -17.18 6.67
N GLY A 339 9.93 -17.93 7.35
CA GLY A 339 9.05 -18.89 6.70
C GLY A 339 8.09 -18.25 5.69
N PHE A 340 7.54 -17.08 6.04
CA PHE A 340 6.62 -16.33 5.18
C PHE A 340 7.29 -15.81 3.91
N LEU A 341 8.50 -15.25 4.03
CA LEU A 341 9.28 -14.79 2.88
C LEU A 341 9.70 -15.93 1.94
N GLU A 342 10.17 -17.07 2.47
CA GLU A 342 10.47 -18.25 1.62
C GLU A 342 9.20 -18.77 0.92
N HIS A 343 8.05 -18.73 1.61
CA HIS A 343 6.78 -19.18 1.04
C HIS A 343 6.35 -18.33 -0.15
N VAL A 344 6.36 -17.00 -0.03
CA VAL A 344 5.97 -16.12 -1.15
C VAL A 344 6.94 -16.23 -2.33
N ASP A 345 8.25 -16.37 -2.09
CA ASP A 345 9.23 -16.61 -3.16
C ASP A 345 8.95 -17.95 -3.87
N THR A 346 8.53 -18.97 -3.13
CA THR A 346 8.10 -20.25 -3.70
C THR A 346 6.85 -20.09 -4.58
N GLN A 347 5.89 -19.25 -4.18
CA GLN A 347 4.69 -18.99 -5.00
C GLN A 347 5.02 -18.19 -6.26
N ALA A 348 5.92 -17.20 -6.19
CA ALA A 348 6.46 -16.53 -7.36
C ALA A 348 7.08 -17.56 -8.33
N GLY A 349 7.78 -18.56 -7.80
CA GLY A 349 8.37 -19.66 -8.56
C GLY A 349 7.34 -20.48 -9.35
N LYS A 350 6.13 -20.67 -8.83
CA LYS A 350 5.03 -21.33 -9.57
C LYS A 350 4.60 -20.49 -10.77
N VAL A 351 4.46 -19.17 -10.60
CA VAL A 351 4.12 -18.23 -11.69
C VAL A 351 5.20 -18.25 -12.77
N ILE A 352 6.49 -18.21 -12.39
CA ILE A 352 7.60 -18.32 -13.34
C ILE A 352 7.61 -19.66 -14.06
N SER A 353 7.39 -20.77 -13.34
CA SER A 353 7.37 -22.11 -13.93
C SER A 353 6.26 -22.28 -14.96
N GLU A 354 5.12 -21.61 -14.78
CA GLU A 354 4.05 -21.63 -15.79
C GLU A 354 4.48 -20.94 -17.10
N LEU A 355 5.35 -19.92 -17.06
CA LEU A 355 5.92 -19.35 -18.29
C LEU A 355 6.74 -20.37 -19.07
N ASP A 356 7.45 -21.27 -18.36
CA ASP A 356 8.20 -22.38 -18.96
C ASP A 356 7.24 -23.39 -19.59
N ASP A 357 6.21 -23.81 -18.84
CA ASP A 357 5.23 -24.80 -19.27
C ASP A 357 4.44 -24.33 -20.50
N LEU A 358 4.16 -23.02 -20.59
CA LEU A 358 3.53 -22.38 -21.74
C LEU A 358 4.49 -22.13 -22.91
N GLY A 359 5.80 -22.33 -22.71
CA GLY A 359 6.84 -22.11 -23.72
C GLY A 359 7.03 -20.65 -24.10
N ILE A 360 6.77 -19.72 -23.17
CA ILE A 360 6.85 -18.27 -23.39
C ILE A 360 7.91 -17.58 -22.51
N ARG A 361 8.62 -18.34 -21.67
CA ARG A 361 9.65 -17.83 -20.75
C ARG A 361 10.77 -17.06 -21.44
N ASP A 362 11.26 -17.57 -22.58
CA ASP A 362 12.40 -17.00 -23.28
C ASP A 362 12.15 -15.55 -23.72
N ASN A 363 10.95 -15.27 -24.23
CA ASN A 363 10.48 -13.93 -24.61
C ASN A 363 9.56 -13.30 -23.54
N THR A 364 9.86 -13.52 -22.26
CA THR A 364 9.22 -12.80 -21.14
C THR A 364 10.30 -12.09 -20.32
N ILE A 365 10.19 -10.76 -20.20
CA ILE A 365 11.01 -10.01 -19.26
C ILE A 365 10.37 -10.02 -17.88
N VAL A 366 11.13 -10.47 -16.89
CA VAL A 366 10.74 -10.52 -15.49
C VAL A 366 11.55 -9.48 -14.73
N PHE A 367 10.85 -8.56 -14.07
CA PHE A 367 11.43 -7.69 -13.04
C PHE A 367 11.01 -8.26 -11.68
N TYR A 368 11.96 -8.73 -10.89
CA TYR A 368 11.72 -9.15 -9.51
C TYR A 368 12.37 -8.13 -8.58
N ILE A 369 11.52 -7.30 -7.96
CA ILE A 369 11.92 -6.28 -6.99
C ILE A 369 11.70 -6.87 -5.61
N VAL A 370 12.79 -7.03 -4.84
CA VAL A 370 12.75 -7.77 -3.58
C VAL A 370 11.84 -7.11 -2.56
N GLY A 371 11.84 -5.78 -2.46
CA GLY A 371 10.93 -5.03 -1.58
C GLY A 371 10.51 -3.71 -2.24
N ASP A 372 9.31 -3.23 -1.93
CA ASP A 372 8.82 -1.91 -2.30
C ASP A 372 9.36 -0.79 -1.40
N ASN A 373 10.02 -1.16 -0.31
CA ASN A 373 10.81 -0.33 0.60
C ASN A 373 11.75 -1.24 1.40
N GLY A 374 12.54 -0.68 2.32
CA GLY A 374 13.33 -1.46 3.28
C GLY A 374 12.49 -2.37 4.18
N ALA A 375 13.15 -3.17 5.01
CA ALA A 375 12.47 -4.00 6.00
C ALA A 375 11.70 -3.13 7.01
N SER A 376 10.51 -3.58 7.43
CA SER A 376 9.66 -2.74 8.30
C SER A 376 10.01 -2.79 9.78
N ALA A 377 10.14 -1.61 10.40
CA ALA A 377 10.39 -1.45 11.84
C ALA A 377 9.09 -1.35 12.68
N GLU A 378 7.92 -1.57 12.08
CA GLU A 378 6.62 -1.28 12.71
C GLU A 378 6.26 -2.26 13.83
N GLY A 379 6.96 -3.40 13.94
CA GLY A 379 6.81 -4.29 15.09
C GLY A 379 7.49 -3.80 16.37
N GLN A 380 8.23 -2.68 16.34
CA GLN A 380 8.85 -2.03 17.50
C GLN A 380 9.67 -3.01 18.36
N GLU A 381 9.20 -3.35 19.56
CA GLU A 381 9.83 -4.30 20.50
C GLU A 381 9.40 -5.77 20.22
N GLY A 382 8.86 -6.05 19.03
CA GLY A 382 8.15 -7.28 18.71
C GLY A 382 6.67 -7.17 19.09
N SER A 383 5.77 -7.56 18.19
CA SER A 383 4.34 -7.34 18.38
C SER A 383 3.48 -8.56 18.08
N ILE A 384 2.42 -8.77 18.86
CA ILE A 384 1.30 -9.69 18.56
C ILE A 384 0.24 -9.07 17.64
N SER A 385 0.23 -7.73 17.50
CA SER A 385 -0.64 -6.95 16.61
C SER A 385 0.11 -5.71 16.09
N GLU A 386 0.39 -5.65 14.80
CA GLU A 386 1.10 -4.50 14.19
C GLU A 386 0.38 -3.16 14.41
N LEU A 387 -0.94 -3.19 14.56
CA LEU A 387 -1.73 -1.98 14.77
C LEU A 387 -1.53 -1.31 16.13
N LEU A 388 -0.91 -1.99 17.09
CA LEU A 388 -0.48 -1.35 18.34
C LEU A 388 0.45 -0.16 18.04
N ALA A 389 1.41 -0.36 17.13
CA ALA A 389 2.35 0.68 16.73
C ALA A 389 1.68 1.75 15.86
N GLN A 390 0.87 1.35 14.87
CA GLN A 390 0.20 2.30 13.97
C GLN A 390 -0.81 3.21 14.71
N ASN A 391 -1.42 2.70 15.78
CA ASN A 391 -2.29 3.47 16.67
C ASN A 391 -1.57 4.14 17.83
N GLN A 392 -0.26 3.96 17.97
CA GLN A 392 0.55 4.56 19.03
C GLN A 392 0.04 4.15 20.44
N ILE A 393 -0.39 2.90 20.59
CA ILE A 393 -0.89 2.31 21.85
C ILE A 393 0.31 1.94 22.73
N PRO A 394 0.51 2.58 23.89
CA PRO A 394 1.55 2.18 24.84
C PRO A 394 1.28 0.78 25.36
N ASN A 395 2.31 -0.07 25.35
CA ASN A 395 2.26 -1.45 25.84
C ASN A 395 3.69 -1.93 26.18
N THR A 396 3.77 -3.05 26.88
CA THR A 396 5.00 -3.78 27.18
C THR A 396 4.99 -5.16 26.55
N VAL A 397 6.18 -5.74 26.32
CA VAL A 397 6.29 -7.12 25.81
C VAL A 397 5.67 -8.11 26.80
N GLU A 398 5.75 -7.84 28.11
CA GLU A 398 5.11 -8.66 29.14
C GLU A 398 3.58 -8.71 29.00
N GLU A 399 2.92 -7.57 28.82
CA GLU A 399 1.46 -7.52 28.60
C GLU A 399 1.06 -8.28 27.33
N GLN A 400 1.85 -8.13 26.26
CA GLN A 400 1.63 -8.87 25.03
C GLN A 400 1.80 -10.38 25.19
N LEU A 401 2.78 -10.83 26.00
CA LEU A 401 2.97 -12.24 26.30
C LEU A 401 1.81 -12.82 27.12
N GLU A 402 1.29 -12.07 28.08
CA GLU A 402 0.10 -12.46 28.85
C GLU A 402 -1.12 -12.65 27.94
N ALA A 403 -1.37 -11.70 27.04
CA ALA A 403 -2.43 -11.82 26.04
C ALA A 403 -2.20 -13.01 25.09
N LEU A 404 -0.95 -13.25 24.67
CA LEU A 404 -0.59 -14.36 23.79
C LEU A 404 -0.82 -15.73 24.43
N ASP A 405 -0.57 -15.86 25.73
CA ASP A 405 -0.81 -17.11 26.48
C ASP A 405 -2.29 -17.53 26.42
N GLU A 406 -3.22 -16.58 26.44
CA GLU A 406 -4.66 -16.86 26.27
C GLU A 406 -5.01 -17.37 24.86
N LEU A 407 -4.19 -17.04 23.85
CA LEU A 407 -4.37 -17.44 22.46
C LEU A 407 -3.69 -18.78 22.11
N GLY A 408 -2.85 -19.30 23.00
CA GLY A 408 -2.09 -20.53 22.82
C GLY A 408 -0.56 -20.37 22.92
N GLY A 409 -0.08 -19.22 23.43
CA GLY A 409 1.34 -18.92 23.58
C GLY A 409 2.06 -18.74 22.25
N LEU A 410 3.37 -19.02 22.21
CA LEU A 410 4.22 -18.81 21.03
C LEU A 410 3.76 -19.56 19.76
N ASP A 411 3.01 -20.67 19.90
CA ASP A 411 2.46 -21.39 18.75
C ASP A 411 1.28 -20.67 18.08
N ALA A 412 0.72 -19.63 18.71
CA ALA A 412 -0.29 -18.77 18.09
C ALA A 412 0.31 -17.79 17.07
N LEU A 413 1.60 -17.44 17.18
CA LEU A 413 2.29 -16.56 16.24
C LEU A 413 2.37 -17.19 14.85
N GLY A 414 2.02 -16.43 13.83
CA GLY A 414 1.92 -16.89 12.45
C GLY A 414 0.55 -17.45 12.05
N THR A 415 -0.38 -17.55 13.00
CA THR A 415 -1.74 -18.07 12.77
C THR A 415 -2.76 -16.94 12.68
N ARG A 416 -3.99 -17.26 12.23
CA ARG A 416 -5.15 -16.32 12.21
C ARG A 416 -5.56 -15.71 13.55
N LYS A 417 -4.89 -16.04 14.66
CA LYS A 417 -5.20 -15.54 16.00
C LYS A 417 -4.47 -14.27 16.37
N THR A 418 -3.41 -13.92 15.63
CA THR A 418 -2.51 -12.81 15.96
C THR A 418 -2.18 -12.05 14.69
N GLU A 419 -2.02 -10.74 14.77
CA GLU A 419 -1.54 -9.92 13.64
C GLU A 419 -0.08 -9.54 13.85
N ASN A 420 0.77 -10.55 14.07
CA ASN A 420 2.09 -10.38 14.66
C ASN A 420 3.14 -9.81 13.70
N MET A 421 4.13 -9.12 14.27
CA MET A 421 5.27 -8.56 13.55
C MET A 421 6.55 -8.68 14.39
N TYR A 422 7.69 -8.86 13.73
CA TYR A 422 8.99 -9.02 14.42
C TYR A 422 9.54 -7.74 15.04
N HIS A 423 10.56 -7.87 15.88
CA HIS A 423 11.27 -6.73 16.45
C HIS A 423 11.89 -5.82 15.37
N ALA A 424 11.86 -4.51 15.55
CA ALA A 424 12.41 -3.54 14.60
C ALA A 424 13.92 -3.72 14.34
N ALA A 425 14.65 -4.24 15.32
CA ALA A 425 16.07 -4.58 15.16
C ALA A 425 16.31 -5.74 14.17
N TRP A 426 15.34 -6.64 13.97
CA TRP A 426 15.40 -7.62 12.88
C TRP A 426 15.27 -6.96 11.51
N ALA A 427 14.48 -5.90 11.39
CA ALA A 427 14.39 -5.12 10.16
C ALA A 427 15.71 -4.40 9.86
N TRP A 428 16.28 -3.67 10.83
CA TRP A 428 17.59 -3.03 10.68
C TRP A 428 18.69 -4.02 10.28
N ALA A 429 18.72 -5.20 10.93
CA ALA A 429 19.71 -6.22 10.58
C ALA A 429 19.41 -6.87 9.23
N GLY A 430 18.14 -6.95 8.84
CA GLY A 430 17.66 -7.36 7.52
C GLY A 430 18.02 -6.39 6.41
N ASP A 431 18.25 -5.11 6.70
CA ASP A 431 18.70 -4.08 5.76
C ASP A 431 20.23 -3.95 5.67
N ALA A 432 20.97 -4.89 6.26
CA ALA A 432 22.43 -4.91 6.21
C ALA A 432 22.95 -4.77 4.76
N PRO A 433 23.94 -3.88 4.52
CA PRO A 433 24.79 -3.23 5.51
C PRO A 433 24.36 -1.81 5.94
N PHE A 434 23.15 -1.37 5.55
CA PHE A 434 22.76 0.03 5.62
C PHE A 434 22.24 0.46 7.00
N ARG A 435 22.15 1.78 7.19
CA ARG A 435 21.45 2.36 8.34
C ARG A 435 19.95 2.34 8.11
N TYR A 436 19.23 2.16 9.21
CA TYR A 436 17.78 2.33 9.34
C TYR A 436 16.97 1.35 8.48
N THR A 437 15.69 1.67 8.26
CA THR A 437 14.63 0.74 7.84
C THR A 437 13.59 1.46 6.98
N LYS A 438 12.50 0.78 6.60
CA LYS A 438 11.25 1.40 6.12
C LYS A 438 10.87 2.65 6.94
N LEU A 439 10.19 3.59 6.28
CA LEU A 439 9.80 4.93 6.76
C LEU A 439 10.96 5.96 6.81
N VAL A 440 12.21 5.55 6.60
CA VAL A 440 13.37 6.45 6.59
C VAL A 440 13.89 6.66 5.16
N ALA A 441 13.44 7.72 4.50
CA ALA A 441 13.82 8.03 3.12
C ALA A 441 15.25 8.57 2.95
N SER A 442 15.89 9.01 4.04
CA SER A 442 17.24 9.57 4.03
C SER A 442 18.36 8.54 3.92
N HIS A 443 18.09 7.26 4.14
CA HIS A 443 19.14 6.25 4.18
C HIS A 443 18.76 5.01 3.38
N PHE A 444 19.77 4.30 2.90
CA PHE A 444 19.59 3.15 2.03
C PHE A 444 18.94 1.94 2.70
N GLY A 445 18.90 1.87 4.04
CA GLY A 445 18.10 0.83 4.72
C GLY A 445 16.61 1.00 4.48
N GLY A 446 16.11 2.22 4.25
CA GLY A 446 14.70 2.45 3.90
C GLY A 446 14.41 2.41 2.40
N THR A 447 15.40 2.66 1.55
CA THR A 447 15.18 2.94 0.12
C THR A 447 15.89 2.01 -0.85
N ARG A 448 16.96 1.30 -0.46
CA ARG A 448 17.72 0.47 -1.40
C ARG A 448 17.28 -0.98 -1.34
N ASN A 449 16.89 -1.50 -2.49
CA ASN A 449 16.37 -2.86 -2.64
C ASN A 449 17.12 -3.64 -3.73
N PRO A 450 17.40 -4.93 -3.52
CA PRO A 450 17.85 -5.79 -4.60
C PRO A 450 16.77 -5.90 -5.67
N MET A 451 17.20 -5.91 -6.93
CA MET A 451 16.32 -6.20 -8.05
C MET A 451 17.01 -7.16 -9.02
N VAL A 452 16.27 -8.13 -9.53
CA VAL A 452 16.70 -9.02 -10.61
C VAL A 452 15.89 -8.71 -11.86
N ILE A 453 16.58 -8.65 -13.01
CA ILE A 453 15.95 -8.63 -14.32
C ILE A 453 16.37 -9.89 -15.07
N SER A 454 15.40 -10.68 -15.54
CA SER A 454 15.67 -11.83 -16.39
C SER A 454 14.81 -11.80 -17.66
N TRP A 455 15.49 -11.90 -18.80
CA TRP A 455 14.87 -11.98 -20.12
C TRP A 455 15.80 -12.75 -21.07
N PRO A 456 15.65 -14.08 -21.19
CA PRO A 456 16.61 -14.91 -21.91
C PRO A 456 16.88 -14.48 -23.36
N ASP A 457 15.86 -13.97 -24.08
CA ASP A 457 16.04 -13.51 -25.47
C ASP A 457 16.74 -12.15 -25.59
N GLY A 458 16.77 -11.33 -24.54
CA GLY A 458 17.29 -9.97 -24.59
C GLY A 458 18.48 -9.66 -23.68
N ILE A 459 18.77 -10.54 -22.71
CA ILE A 459 19.81 -10.35 -21.69
C ILE A 459 20.71 -11.59 -21.68
N THR A 460 22.02 -11.36 -21.80
CA THR A 460 22.99 -12.42 -21.50
C THR A 460 23.16 -12.49 -19.98
N PRO A 461 22.95 -13.64 -19.33
CA PRO A 461 23.10 -13.76 -17.88
C PRO A 461 24.51 -13.37 -17.41
N ASP A 462 24.58 -12.59 -16.34
CA ASP A 462 25.83 -12.08 -15.79
C ASP A 462 25.71 -11.89 -14.28
N LYS A 463 26.62 -12.56 -13.55
CA LYS A 463 26.69 -12.54 -12.08
C LYS A 463 27.35 -11.29 -11.51
N THR A 464 27.87 -10.39 -12.35
CA THR A 464 28.39 -9.10 -11.91
C THR A 464 27.23 -8.19 -11.49
N PRO A 465 27.16 -7.71 -10.24
CA PRO A 465 26.11 -6.77 -9.84
C PRO A 465 26.17 -5.47 -10.67
N ARG A 466 24.99 -4.93 -10.97
CA ARG A 466 24.82 -3.61 -11.60
C ARG A 466 24.79 -2.55 -10.51
N SER A 467 25.87 -1.76 -10.43
CA SER A 467 26.08 -0.72 -9.40
C SER A 467 25.74 0.70 -9.87
N GLN A 468 25.04 0.84 -11.00
CA GLN A 468 24.54 2.15 -11.47
C GLN A 468 23.34 2.60 -10.61
N PHE A 469 23.27 3.89 -10.28
CA PHE A 469 22.19 4.40 -9.44
C PHE A 469 20.88 4.40 -10.22
N HIS A 470 19.93 3.59 -9.75
CA HIS A 470 18.60 3.52 -10.35
C HIS A 470 17.51 3.60 -9.29
N HIS A 471 16.33 4.03 -9.72
CA HIS A 471 15.14 4.16 -8.88
C HIS A 471 13.93 3.47 -9.54
N VAL A 472 12.91 3.12 -8.78
CA VAL A 472 11.74 2.37 -9.27
C VAL A 472 11.01 3.06 -10.43
N ASN A 473 11.06 4.39 -10.51
CA ASN A 473 10.52 5.17 -11.62
C ASN A 473 11.25 4.91 -12.97
N ASP A 474 12.42 4.25 -12.96
CA ASP A 474 13.19 3.92 -14.16
C ASP A 474 12.61 2.69 -14.92
N ILE A 475 11.68 1.93 -14.32
CA ILE A 475 11.11 0.72 -14.93
C ILE A 475 10.26 1.04 -16.17
N VAL A 476 9.36 2.02 -16.09
CA VAL A 476 8.50 2.42 -17.21
C VAL A 476 9.30 2.89 -18.44
N PRO A 477 10.24 3.85 -18.34
CA PRO A 477 11.05 4.26 -19.48
C PRO A 477 11.93 3.12 -20.00
N THR A 478 12.37 2.18 -19.14
CA THR A 478 13.06 0.96 -19.59
C THR A 478 12.19 0.10 -20.49
N ILE A 479 10.94 -0.16 -20.07
CA ILE A 479 9.98 -0.92 -20.87
C ILE A 479 9.67 -0.21 -22.19
N TYR A 480 9.44 1.11 -22.18
CA TYR A 480 9.24 1.88 -23.40
C TYR A 480 10.43 1.77 -24.37
N GLU A 481 11.67 1.86 -23.89
CA GLU A 481 12.86 1.70 -24.74
C GLU A 481 13.05 0.25 -25.24
N ILE A 482 12.63 -0.76 -24.46
CA ILE A 482 12.62 -2.15 -24.90
C ILE A 482 11.60 -2.34 -26.02
N LEU A 483 10.43 -1.73 -25.93
CA LEU A 483 9.34 -1.87 -26.91
C LEU A 483 9.46 -0.93 -28.11
N GLY A 484 10.32 0.09 -28.03
CA GLY A 484 10.41 1.14 -29.04
C GLY A 484 9.22 2.11 -29.00
N ILE A 485 8.58 2.25 -27.84
CA ILE A 485 7.47 3.16 -27.60
C ILE A 485 8.03 4.53 -27.23
N THR A 486 7.55 5.57 -27.89
CA THR A 486 7.77 6.96 -27.46
C THR A 486 6.80 7.26 -26.32
N PRO A 487 7.25 7.80 -25.17
CA PRO A 487 6.33 8.24 -24.12
C PRO A 487 5.25 9.18 -24.68
N PRO A 488 3.96 8.92 -24.44
CA PRO A 488 2.89 9.75 -25.00
C PRO A 488 2.89 11.15 -24.39
N GLU A 489 2.61 12.16 -25.21
CA GLU A 489 2.42 13.55 -24.79
C GLU A 489 1.00 13.80 -24.28
N GLU A 490 0.03 13.02 -24.76
CA GLU A 490 -1.37 13.08 -24.36
C GLU A 490 -1.97 11.67 -24.28
N VAL A 491 -2.73 11.38 -23.22
CA VAL A 491 -3.46 10.13 -23.02
C VAL A 491 -4.89 10.45 -22.58
N TYR A 492 -5.88 9.93 -23.30
CA TYR A 492 -7.31 10.17 -23.06
C TYR A 492 -7.69 11.66 -22.94
N GLY A 493 -7.00 12.53 -23.70
CA GLY A 493 -7.22 13.98 -23.68
C GLY A 493 -6.50 14.76 -22.57
N PHE A 494 -5.70 14.08 -21.73
CA PHE A 494 -4.89 14.70 -20.69
C PHE A 494 -3.44 14.82 -21.15
N LYS A 495 -2.91 16.04 -21.12
CA LYS A 495 -1.48 16.26 -21.32
C LYS A 495 -0.70 15.53 -20.23
N GLN A 496 0.31 14.79 -20.65
CA GLN A 496 1.09 13.96 -19.74
C GLN A 496 2.23 14.74 -19.09
N ASP A 497 2.46 14.48 -17.81
CA ASP A 497 3.61 14.94 -17.05
C ASP A 497 4.88 14.28 -17.62
N THR A 498 6.04 14.93 -17.51
CA THR A 498 7.29 14.31 -17.97
C THR A 498 7.64 13.09 -17.12
N LEU A 499 8.24 12.07 -17.72
CA LEU A 499 8.83 10.98 -16.96
C LEU A 499 10.05 11.49 -16.18
N ASP A 500 10.15 11.11 -14.91
CA ASP A 500 11.29 11.45 -14.05
C ASP A 500 12.34 10.32 -14.05
N GLY A 501 11.90 9.10 -14.39
CA GLY A 501 12.79 7.97 -14.58
C GLY A 501 13.56 8.02 -15.90
N ILE A 502 14.63 7.24 -15.96
CA ILE A 502 15.42 6.99 -17.18
C ILE A 502 15.52 5.49 -17.45
N SER A 503 15.73 5.10 -18.70
CA SER A 503 15.89 3.67 -19.02
C SER A 503 17.20 3.08 -18.48
N MET A 504 17.10 1.89 -17.89
CA MET A 504 18.19 1.07 -17.38
C MET A 504 18.82 0.16 -18.46
N LYS A 505 18.22 0.06 -19.65
CA LYS A 505 18.59 -0.90 -20.70
C LYS A 505 20.07 -0.85 -21.11
N TYR A 506 20.70 0.32 -20.98
CA TYR A 506 22.13 0.50 -21.27
C TYR A 506 23.06 -0.35 -20.40
N THR A 507 22.59 -0.82 -19.24
CA THR A 507 23.34 -1.68 -18.30
C THR A 507 23.19 -3.18 -18.58
N PHE A 508 22.22 -3.59 -19.42
CA PHE A 508 21.82 -5.00 -19.52
C PHE A 508 22.98 -5.91 -19.89
N ASN A 509 23.74 -5.53 -20.91
CA ASN A 509 24.89 -6.28 -21.40
C ASN A 509 26.24 -5.59 -21.11
N ASP A 510 26.28 -4.61 -20.21
CA ASP A 510 27.50 -3.93 -19.78
C ASP A 510 27.41 -3.51 -18.30
N ALA A 511 27.98 -4.36 -17.44
CA ALA A 511 28.05 -4.11 -16.00
C ALA A 511 28.82 -2.82 -15.63
N ASN A 512 29.75 -2.39 -16.49
CA ASN A 512 30.63 -1.25 -16.25
C ASN A 512 30.18 0.02 -16.98
N ALA A 513 28.97 0.01 -17.55
CA ALA A 513 28.44 1.18 -18.22
C ALA A 513 28.40 2.38 -17.26
N PRO A 514 28.78 3.59 -17.71
CA PRO A 514 28.75 4.77 -16.87
C PRO A 514 27.32 5.12 -16.49
N ASP A 515 27.12 5.54 -15.24
CA ASP A 515 25.81 5.94 -14.73
C ASP A 515 25.21 7.08 -15.57
N ARG A 516 23.93 6.90 -15.94
CA ARG A 516 23.13 7.89 -16.67
C ARG A 516 22.19 8.67 -15.78
N LYS A 517 21.84 8.17 -14.58
CA LYS A 517 20.93 8.90 -13.68
C LYS A 517 21.73 9.99 -13.00
N LYS A 518 21.21 11.22 -13.05
CA LYS A 518 21.93 12.40 -12.57
C LYS A 518 21.36 12.93 -11.28
N VAL A 519 20.04 12.91 -11.15
CA VAL A 519 19.34 13.41 -9.97
C VAL A 519 18.24 12.42 -9.57
N GLN A 520 18.05 12.25 -8.27
CA GLN A 520 16.88 11.60 -7.68
C GLN A 520 16.70 12.14 -6.27
N TYR A 521 15.53 12.70 -5.94
CA TYR A 521 15.20 13.08 -4.57
C TYR A 521 14.34 12.00 -3.90
N PHE A 522 14.30 12.06 -2.57
CA PHE A 522 13.57 11.17 -1.68
C PHE A 522 12.93 12.01 -0.56
N GLU A 523 11.67 11.77 -0.23
CA GLU A 523 11.01 12.32 0.95
C GLU A 523 9.90 11.35 1.39
N ASN A 524 9.85 11.03 2.68
CA ASN A 524 8.67 10.45 3.34
C ASN A 524 8.72 10.87 4.81
N PHE A 525 7.58 11.28 5.39
CA PHE A 525 7.47 11.66 6.79
C PHE A 525 8.54 12.68 7.26
N GLY A 526 8.95 13.60 6.40
CA GLY A 526 9.98 14.59 6.68
C GLY A 526 11.42 14.06 6.60
N SER A 527 11.63 12.74 6.66
CA SER A 527 12.89 12.09 6.30
C SER A 527 13.13 12.31 4.81
N ARG A 528 14.34 12.75 4.41
CA ARG A 528 14.56 13.16 3.03
C ARG A 528 16.02 13.14 2.60
N GLY A 529 16.23 13.10 1.29
CA GLY A 529 17.55 13.19 0.69
C GLY A 529 17.53 13.46 -0.80
N ILE A 530 18.70 13.77 -1.36
CA ILE A 530 18.91 13.95 -2.79
C ILE A 530 20.22 13.32 -3.23
N TYR A 531 20.14 12.52 -4.29
CA TYR A 531 21.26 12.05 -5.08
C TYR A 531 21.57 13.03 -6.21
N VAL A 532 22.84 13.40 -6.38
CA VAL A 532 23.35 14.18 -7.52
C VAL A 532 24.72 13.67 -7.94
N ASP A 533 24.83 13.02 -9.10
CA ASP A 533 26.11 12.61 -9.73
C ASP A 533 27.12 11.95 -8.76
N GLY A 534 26.67 10.96 -7.98
CA GLY A 534 27.51 10.23 -7.01
C GLY A 534 27.51 10.82 -5.60
N TRP A 535 27.00 12.03 -5.40
CA TRP A 535 26.83 12.65 -4.08
C TRP A 535 25.42 12.43 -3.55
N TYR A 536 25.29 12.30 -2.24
CA TYR A 536 24.02 12.14 -1.57
C TYR A 536 23.97 12.99 -0.30
N ALA A 537 23.03 13.93 -0.23
CA ALA A 537 22.79 14.75 0.95
C ALA A 537 21.43 14.40 1.55
N CYS A 538 21.34 14.26 2.87
CA CYS A 538 20.12 13.78 3.50
C CYS A 538 19.94 14.23 4.95
N THR A 539 18.74 14.02 5.47
CA THR A 539 18.43 14.22 6.89
C THR A 539 17.41 13.22 7.39
N PHE A 540 17.66 12.70 8.60
CA PHE A 540 16.88 11.62 9.22
C PHE A 540 15.39 11.95 9.35
N GLY A 541 15.03 13.20 9.60
CA GLY A 541 13.66 13.64 9.84
C GLY A 541 13.24 13.55 11.31
N PRO A 542 11.98 13.88 11.63
CA PRO A 542 11.50 14.04 13.00
C PRO A 542 11.04 12.74 13.66
N GLN A 543 10.82 11.66 12.90
CA GLN A 543 10.26 10.41 13.43
C GLN A 543 11.33 9.32 13.55
N ILE A 544 11.25 8.55 14.65
CA ILE A 544 12.05 7.34 14.87
C ILE A 544 11.10 6.15 14.74
N PRO A 545 11.11 5.40 13.62
CA PRO A 545 10.09 4.38 13.32
C PRO A 545 9.95 3.27 14.36
N TRP A 546 11.06 2.90 15.02
CA TRP A 546 11.10 1.80 15.98
C TRP A 546 10.80 2.21 17.43
N LYS A 547 10.32 3.44 17.67
CA LYS A 547 9.92 3.89 19.01
C LYS A 547 8.43 4.20 19.07
N SER A 548 7.82 3.89 20.21
CA SER A 548 6.42 4.18 20.53
C SER A 548 6.18 5.65 20.89
N ALA A 549 4.90 6.01 21.06
CA ALA A 549 4.34 7.35 21.25
C ALA A 549 5.09 8.26 22.24
N ASP A 550 5.72 7.67 23.26
CA ASP A 550 6.44 8.40 24.31
C ASP A 550 7.86 8.85 23.90
N SER A 551 8.26 8.67 22.63
CA SER A 551 9.61 8.97 22.15
C SER A 551 10.00 10.45 22.12
N GLY A 552 9.09 11.37 22.48
CA GLY A 552 9.37 12.80 22.62
C GLY A 552 9.48 13.55 21.29
N ASN A 553 8.95 13.00 20.19
CA ASN A 553 8.88 13.69 18.90
C ASN A 553 7.75 14.73 18.95
N ASN A 554 8.03 15.90 19.53
CA ASN A 554 7.09 17.01 19.48
C ASN A 554 7.05 17.59 18.06
N LEU A 555 6.18 17.03 17.22
CA LEU A 555 5.97 17.49 15.85
C LEU A 555 5.54 18.96 15.81
N ASP A 556 4.86 19.47 16.86
CA ASP A 556 4.41 20.86 16.93
C ASP A 556 5.56 21.88 16.94
N ASP A 557 6.75 21.49 17.41
CA ASP A 557 7.95 22.35 17.46
C ASP A 557 8.95 22.02 16.33
N TRP A 558 8.66 21.03 15.49
CA TRP A 558 9.58 20.60 14.43
C TRP A 558 9.63 21.64 13.30
N ASP A 559 10.85 22.05 12.95
CA ASP A 559 11.14 22.96 11.86
C ASP A 559 12.18 22.31 10.96
N SER A 560 11.73 21.85 9.79
CA SER A 560 12.58 21.13 8.84
C SER A 560 13.80 21.94 8.38
N THR A 561 13.76 23.27 8.47
CA THR A 561 14.93 24.13 8.12
C THR A 561 16.07 24.03 9.13
N LYS A 562 15.81 23.49 10.33
CA LYS A 562 16.79 23.29 11.41
C LYS A 562 17.33 21.87 11.48
N ASP A 563 16.83 20.96 10.64
CA ASP A 563 17.30 19.58 10.63
C ASP A 563 18.81 19.50 10.31
N VAL A 564 19.49 18.54 10.93
CA VAL A 564 20.90 18.28 10.68
C VAL A 564 21.01 17.50 9.37
N TRP A 565 21.81 18.03 8.45
CA TRP A 565 22.11 17.41 7.18
C TRP A 565 23.44 16.65 7.22
N GLU A 566 23.45 15.48 6.59
CA GLU A 566 24.62 14.66 6.34
C GLU A 566 24.95 14.69 4.84
N LEU A 567 26.20 14.39 4.48
CA LEU A 567 26.67 14.34 3.09
C LEU A 567 27.54 13.12 2.84
N TYR A 568 27.31 12.41 1.74
CA TYR A 568 28.04 11.20 1.37
C TYR A 568 28.47 11.23 -0.10
N HIS A 569 29.62 10.63 -0.41
CA HIS A 569 30.02 10.33 -1.79
C HIS A 569 29.83 8.83 -2.05
N ILE A 570 28.64 8.45 -2.51
CA ILE A 570 28.17 7.05 -2.45
C ILE A 570 28.84 6.11 -3.46
N THR A 571 29.60 6.66 -4.42
CA THR A 571 30.45 5.87 -5.32
C THR A 571 31.73 5.38 -4.63
N GLU A 572 32.13 6.01 -3.53
CA GLU A 572 33.26 5.65 -2.68
C GLU A 572 32.82 5.12 -1.30
N ASP A 573 31.58 5.44 -0.89
CA ASP A 573 30.95 4.96 0.34
C ASP A 573 29.57 4.35 0.07
N PHE A 574 29.58 3.09 -0.35
CA PHE A 574 28.38 2.32 -0.68
C PHE A 574 27.32 2.33 0.44
N THR A 575 27.77 2.46 1.69
CA THR A 575 27.00 2.20 2.91
C THR A 575 26.49 3.44 3.63
N GLN A 576 26.89 4.64 3.20
CA GLN A 576 26.68 5.90 3.95
C GLN A 576 27.31 5.86 5.36
N MET A 577 28.55 5.39 5.46
CA MET A 577 29.24 5.24 6.75
C MET A 577 29.89 6.55 7.21
N HIS A 578 30.46 7.34 6.30
CA HIS A 578 31.27 8.52 6.60
C HIS A 578 30.55 9.79 6.17
N ASP A 579 29.99 10.51 7.14
CA ASP A 579 29.45 11.84 6.89
C ASP A 579 30.58 12.84 6.57
N LEU A 580 30.45 13.49 5.41
CA LEU A 580 31.35 14.48 4.84
C LEU A 580 30.84 15.92 5.01
N ALA A 581 29.70 16.14 5.68
CA ALA A 581 29.07 17.45 5.81
C ALA A 581 30.00 18.53 6.38
N ALA A 582 30.80 18.16 7.38
CA ALA A 582 31.75 19.09 8.02
C ALA A 582 32.99 19.37 7.15
N GLN A 583 33.34 18.44 6.26
CA GLN A 583 34.50 18.51 5.36
C GLN A 583 34.17 19.27 4.08
N GLU A 584 32.94 19.13 3.57
CA GLU A 584 32.48 19.72 2.30
C GLU A 584 31.23 20.61 2.49
N PRO A 585 31.27 21.64 3.36
CA PRO A 585 30.09 22.44 3.71
C PRO A 585 29.55 23.27 2.53
N GLU A 586 30.40 23.71 1.61
CA GLU A 586 29.97 24.45 0.42
C GLU A 586 29.15 23.56 -0.53
N LEU A 587 29.59 22.31 -0.72
CA LEU A 587 28.86 21.32 -1.52
C LEU A 587 27.53 20.96 -0.85
N LEU A 588 27.52 20.80 0.47
CA LEU A 588 26.30 20.52 1.20
C LEU A 588 25.24 21.61 1.01
N GLU A 589 25.61 22.89 1.07
CA GLU A 589 24.66 23.98 0.81
C GLU A 589 24.13 23.97 -0.64
N VAL A 590 24.95 23.60 -1.62
CA VAL A 590 24.49 23.38 -3.01
C VAL A 590 23.48 22.23 -3.07
N MET A 591 23.78 21.09 -2.44
CA MET A 591 22.90 19.93 -2.42
C MET A 591 21.56 20.22 -1.72
N LYS A 592 21.57 20.99 -0.64
CA LYS A 592 20.36 21.45 0.05
C LYS A 592 19.48 22.31 -0.86
N GLN A 593 20.10 23.21 -1.63
CA GLN A 593 19.37 24.05 -2.58
C GLN A 593 18.78 23.21 -3.72
N LEU A 594 19.55 22.27 -4.27
CA LEU A 594 19.06 21.33 -5.29
C LEU A 594 17.91 20.46 -4.77
N PHE A 595 17.98 20.01 -3.51
CA PHE A 595 16.85 19.30 -2.89
C PHE A 595 15.59 20.15 -2.88
N LEU A 596 15.68 21.43 -2.50
CA LEU A 596 14.51 22.32 -2.47
C LEU A 596 13.93 22.55 -3.87
N GLU A 597 14.76 22.67 -4.89
CA GLU A 597 14.34 22.81 -6.29
C GLU A 597 13.60 21.55 -6.78
N GLU A 598 14.18 20.37 -6.54
CA GLU A 598 13.53 19.08 -6.87
C GLU A 598 12.25 18.86 -6.06
N ALA A 599 12.24 19.24 -4.79
CA ALA A 599 11.04 19.15 -3.94
C ALA A 599 9.91 20.04 -4.47
N GLU A 600 10.20 21.27 -4.91
CA GLU A 600 9.22 22.16 -5.52
C GLU A 600 8.71 21.59 -6.86
N GLU A 601 9.62 21.12 -7.73
CA GLU A 601 9.26 20.56 -9.05
C GLU A 601 8.41 19.28 -8.95
N ASN A 602 8.52 18.56 -7.84
CA ASN A 602 7.78 17.33 -7.59
C ASN A 602 6.61 17.51 -6.63
N LEU A 603 6.27 18.74 -6.22
CA LEU A 603 5.14 19.02 -5.31
C LEU A 603 5.31 18.40 -3.92
N ALA A 604 6.55 18.31 -3.41
CA ALA A 604 6.81 17.73 -2.08
C ALA A 604 6.59 18.72 -0.92
N PHE A 605 6.18 19.97 -1.20
CA PHE A 605 5.92 20.97 -0.17
C PHE A 605 4.48 20.91 0.37
N PRO A 606 4.27 21.07 1.69
CA PRO A 606 5.29 21.23 2.72
C PRO A 606 6.08 19.92 2.96
N ILE A 607 7.39 20.04 3.25
CA ILE A 607 8.21 18.87 3.64
C ILE A 607 7.61 18.24 4.89
N GLY A 608 7.39 16.92 4.87
CA GLY A 608 6.68 16.22 5.94
C GLY A 608 5.17 16.48 5.95
N GLY A 609 4.55 16.86 4.83
CA GLY A 609 3.09 17.04 4.75
C GLY A 609 2.30 15.80 5.17
N SER A 610 2.87 14.62 4.97
CA SER A 610 2.38 13.33 5.46
C SER A 610 2.20 13.23 6.99
N LEU A 611 2.89 14.08 7.76
CA LEU A 611 2.81 14.14 9.23
C LEU A 611 1.62 14.95 9.75
N TRP A 612 0.90 15.64 8.88
CA TRP A 612 -0.18 16.55 9.29
C TRP A 612 -1.24 15.87 10.14
N VAL A 613 -1.68 14.68 9.75
CA VAL A 613 -2.70 13.92 10.48
C VAL A 613 -2.21 13.40 11.85
N ASN A 614 -0.91 13.43 12.12
CA ASN A 614 -0.37 13.14 13.45
C ASN A 614 -0.58 14.34 14.40
N MET A 615 -0.45 15.57 13.89
CA MET A 615 -0.70 16.81 14.65
C MET A 615 -2.18 17.21 14.64
N HIS A 616 -2.90 16.86 13.57
CA HIS A 616 -4.28 17.20 13.30
C HIS A 616 -5.11 15.93 13.00
N PRO A 617 -5.28 15.02 13.97
CA PRO A 617 -5.92 13.72 13.74
C PRO A 617 -7.38 13.80 13.25
N LYS A 618 -8.06 14.94 13.47
CA LYS A 618 -9.42 15.19 12.96
C LYS A 618 -9.49 15.40 11.45
N ASP A 619 -8.36 15.73 10.82
CA ASP A 619 -8.28 15.97 9.37
C ASP A 619 -7.97 14.69 8.60
N ARG A 620 -7.81 13.55 9.30
CA ARG A 620 -7.68 12.24 8.67
C ARG A 620 -8.89 11.96 7.78
N ILE A 621 -8.64 11.27 6.66
CA ILE A 621 -9.70 10.82 5.78
C ILE A 621 -10.72 9.99 6.57
N ALA A 622 -11.97 10.43 6.50
CA ALA A 622 -13.10 9.80 7.14
C ALA A 622 -14.36 9.98 6.29
N SER A 623 -15.40 9.23 6.63
CA SER A 623 -16.73 9.41 6.07
C SER A 623 -17.27 10.81 6.36
N PRO A 624 -17.85 11.53 5.39
CA PRO A 624 -18.46 12.85 5.64
C PRO A 624 -19.81 12.76 6.38
N TYR A 625 -20.30 11.54 6.64
CA TYR A 625 -21.60 11.29 7.24
C TYR A 625 -21.50 11.17 8.77
N SER A 626 -22.56 11.55 9.47
CA SER A 626 -22.70 11.40 10.93
C SER A 626 -23.85 10.47 11.33
N SER A 627 -24.55 9.90 10.36
CA SER A 627 -25.62 8.94 10.58
C SER A 627 -25.78 7.99 9.41
N TRP A 628 -26.16 6.75 9.71
CA TRP A 628 -26.38 5.69 8.73
C TRP A 628 -27.60 4.87 9.09
N ILE A 629 -28.20 4.28 8.05
CA ILE A 629 -29.24 3.27 8.18
C ILE A 629 -28.79 2.09 7.32
N PHE A 630 -28.65 0.94 7.95
CA PHE A 630 -28.24 -0.32 7.33
C PHE A 630 -29.35 -1.36 7.47
N ASP A 631 -29.32 -2.34 6.57
CA ASP A 631 -30.14 -3.55 6.59
C ASP A 631 -29.26 -4.79 6.82
N GLU A 632 -29.87 -5.97 6.96
CA GLU A 632 -29.14 -7.23 7.19
C GLU A 632 -28.22 -7.64 6.02
N GLY A 633 -28.30 -6.97 4.87
CA GLY A 633 -27.45 -7.23 3.70
C GLY A 633 -26.28 -6.24 3.57
N THR A 634 -26.11 -5.31 4.51
CA THR A 634 -24.97 -4.40 4.51
C THR A 634 -23.73 -5.13 5.01
N THR A 635 -22.87 -5.50 4.07
CA THR A 635 -21.59 -6.18 4.35
C THR A 635 -20.45 -5.50 3.59
N ARG A 636 -19.22 -5.74 4.03
CA ARG A 636 -17.98 -5.30 3.40
C ARG A 636 -17.84 -3.80 3.24
N MET A 637 -18.31 -3.03 4.22
CA MET A 637 -18.07 -1.59 4.25
C MET A 637 -16.69 -1.33 4.90
N PRO A 638 -15.66 -0.86 4.17
CA PRO A 638 -14.34 -0.63 4.75
C PRO A 638 -14.36 0.34 5.92
N GLU A 639 -13.50 0.15 6.92
CA GLU A 639 -13.51 0.94 8.16
C GLU A 639 -13.44 2.46 7.93
N PHE A 640 -12.60 2.92 6.99
CA PHE A 640 -12.45 4.34 6.63
C PHE A 640 -13.70 4.96 5.99
N THR A 641 -14.68 4.14 5.61
CA THR A 641 -15.99 4.59 5.09
C THR A 641 -17.14 4.34 6.07
N ALA A 642 -16.94 3.38 6.98
CA ALA A 642 -17.89 2.96 7.99
C ALA A 642 -18.04 4.00 9.11
N PRO A 643 -19.09 3.90 9.96
CA PRO A 643 -19.18 4.69 11.17
C PRO A 643 -18.00 4.40 12.11
N GLY A 644 -17.54 5.40 12.87
CA GLY A 644 -16.47 5.26 13.88
C GLY A 644 -16.87 4.45 15.13
N LEU A 645 -17.43 3.26 14.96
CA LEU A 645 -17.84 2.38 16.07
C LEU A 645 -16.61 2.00 16.91
N GLY A 646 -16.71 2.15 18.23
CA GLY A 646 -15.61 1.86 19.17
C GLY A 646 -14.48 2.89 19.21
N ARG A 647 -14.45 3.86 18.29
CA ARG A 647 -13.45 4.96 18.26
C ARG A 647 -14.05 6.33 18.51
N GLU A 648 -15.34 6.48 18.23
CA GLU A 648 -16.11 7.69 18.44
C GLU A 648 -17.35 7.45 19.29
N SER A 649 -17.80 8.49 19.97
CA SER A 649 -19.08 8.43 20.68
C SER A 649 -20.23 8.24 19.69
N ASN A 650 -21.05 7.23 19.92
CA ASN A 650 -22.11 6.83 19.02
C ASN A 650 -23.30 6.19 19.75
N LEU A 651 -24.43 6.14 19.05
CA LEU A 651 -25.59 5.33 19.39
C LEU A 651 -25.92 4.43 18.19
N VAL A 652 -25.83 3.12 18.41
CA VAL A 652 -26.35 2.10 17.50
C VAL A 652 -27.72 1.65 18.01
N THR A 653 -28.74 1.67 17.14
CA THR A 653 -30.10 1.19 17.45
C THR A 653 -30.49 0.12 16.43
N LEU A 654 -30.75 -1.09 16.91
CA LEU A 654 -31.17 -2.23 16.10
C LEU A 654 -32.64 -2.54 16.34
N ASP A 655 -33.39 -2.75 15.25
CA ASP A 655 -34.72 -3.38 15.26
C ASP A 655 -34.56 -4.83 14.78
N VAL A 656 -34.73 -5.77 15.70
CA VAL A 656 -34.47 -7.19 15.45
C VAL A 656 -35.68 -8.05 15.79
N LYS A 657 -35.79 -9.19 15.11
CA LYS A 657 -36.69 -10.27 15.47
C LYS A 657 -35.87 -11.50 15.84
N LEU A 658 -35.97 -11.91 17.11
CA LEU A 658 -35.23 -13.03 17.68
C LEU A 658 -36.06 -14.32 17.64
N GLY A 659 -35.43 -15.43 17.29
CA GLY A 659 -35.94 -16.78 17.51
C GLY A 659 -35.75 -17.27 18.96
N GLU A 660 -36.18 -18.49 19.26
CA GLU A 660 -35.82 -19.13 20.53
C GLU A 660 -34.32 -19.42 20.55
N ASN A 661 -33.61 -18.94 21.58
CA ASN A 661 -32.15 -19.08 21.72
C ASN A 661 -31.36 -18.55 20.51
N ALA A 662 -31.79 -17.41 19.96
CA ALA A 662 -31.16 -16.77 18.80
C ALA A 662 -29.63 -16.72 18.92
N SER A 663 -28.95 -16.89 17.79
CA SER A 663 -27.50 -16.94 17.68
C SER A 663 -27.01 -16.26 16.40
N GLY A 664 -25.81 -15.70 16.45
CA GLY A 664 -25.12 -15.08 15.32
C GLY A 664 -24.88 -13.59 15.50
N VAL A 665 -24.06 -13.02 14.62
CA VAL A 665 -23.57 -11.64 14.70
C VAL A 665 -24.67 -10.65 14.32
N LEU A 666 -24.89 -9.64 15.15
CA LEU A 666 -25.81 -8.55 14.83
C LEU A 666 -25.09 -7.46 14.02
N TYR A 667 -23.90 -7.06 14.46
CA TYR A 667 -22.95 -6.30 13.65
C TYR A 667 -21.51 -6.55 14.13
N ALA A 668 -20.55 -6.41 13.23
CA ALA A 668 -19.12 -6.42 13.51
C ALA A 668 -18.41 -5.29 12.75
N LEU A 669 -17.33 -4.76 13.32
CA LEU A 669 -16.37 -3.87 12.68
C LEU A 669 -14.96 -4.26 13.12
N GLY A 670 -14.06 -4.50 12.17
CA GLY A 670 -12.69 -4.93 12.44
C GLY A 670 -12.54 -6.45 12.37
N GLY A 671 -11.53 -7.01 13.03
CA GLY A 671 -11.32 -8.44 13.06
C GLY A 671 -10.45 -8.95 14.21
N SER A 672 -9.68 -10.01 13.95
CA SER A 672 -8.89 -10.69 15.00
C SER A 672 -7.88 -9.78 15.66
N GLY A 673 -7.20 -8.90 14.91
CA GLY A 673 -6.24 -7.95 15.43
C GLY A 673 -6.84 -6.71 16.07
N GLY A 674 -8.16 -6.54 16.13
CA GLY A 674 -8.84 -5.39 16.73
C GLY A 674 -10.24 -5.15 16.19
N GLY A 675 -11.19 -4.71 17.02
CA GLY A 675 -12.53 -4.38 16.54
C GLY A 675 -13.63 -4.38 17.60
N VAL A 676 -14.87 -4.26 17.15
CA VAL A 676 -16.08 -4.36 17.98
C VAL A 676 -17.11 -5.30 17.35
N SER A 677 -17.78 -6.10 18.18
CA SER A 677 -18.86 -6.98 17.71
C SER A 677 -20.00 -7.05 18.73
N LEU A 678 -21.23 -6.96 18.24
CA LEU A 678 -22.45 -7.26 18.99
C LEU A 678 -23.07 -8.51 18.39
N PHE A 679 -23.35 -9.52 19.21
CA PHE A 679 -23.83 -10.82 18.72
C PHE A 679 -24.73 -11.51 19.73
N MET A 680 -25.56 -12.43 19.22
CA MET A 680 -26.34 -13.35 20.02
C MET A 680 -25.61 -14.69 20.13
N ASP A 681 -25.64 -15.33 21.28
CA ASP A 681 -25.08 -16.67 21.47
C ASP A 681 -25.96 -17.48 22.42
N ASN A 682 -26.68 -18.46 21.86
CA ASN A 682 -27.65 -19.29 22.60
C ASN A 682 -28.66 -18.44 23.40
N GLY A 683 -29.17 -17.37 22.79
CA GLY A 683 -30.13 -16.44 23.36
C GLY A 683 -29.55 -15.35 24.26
N LEU A 684 -28.26 -15.40 24.61
CA LEU A 684 -27.60 -14.32 25.34
C LEU A 684 -27.14 -13.23 24.37
N LEU A 685 -27.43 -11.96 24.69
CA LEU A 685 -26.87 -10.82 23.96
C LEU A 685 -25.47 -10.55 24.50
N LYS A 686 -24.48 -10.49 23.62
CA LYS A 686 -23.06 -10.28 23.96
C LYS A 686 -22.48 -9.15 23.12
N TYR A 687 -21.52 -8.46 23.70
CA TYR A 687 -20.70 -7.46 23.02
C TYR A 687 -19.25 -7.65 23.41
N GLU A 688 -18.35 -7.47 22.45
CA GLU A 688 -16.91 -7.49 22.68
C GLU A 688 -16.24 -6.31 21.99
N TYR A 689 -15.36 -5.63 22.73
CA TYR A 689 -14.37 -4.69 22.24
C TYR A 689 -13.00 -5.36 22.32
N ASN A 690 -12.42 -5.67 21.17
CA ASN A 690 -11.08 -6.22 21.04
C ASN A 690 -10.09 -5.05 20.88
N MET A 691 -9.39 -4.71 21.95
CA MET A 691 -8.38 -3.65 22.00
C MET A 691 -7.05 -4.20 21.53
N LEU A 692 -6.96 -4.37 20.22
CA LEU A 692 -5.77 -4.79 19.50
C LEU A 692 -5.08 -6.05 20.06
N LEU A 693 -5.88 -7.07 20.38
CA LEU A 693 -5.49 -8.32 21.09
C LEU A 693 -5.05 -8.16 22.54
N LEU A 694 -4.61 -6.99 22.96
CA LEU A 694 -4.03 -6.76 24.28
C LEU A 694 -5.09 -6.91 25.38
N ASP A 695 -6.25 -6.27 25.19
CA ASP A 695 -7.39 -6.37 26.10
C ASP A 695 -8.69 -6.71 25.36
N ARG A 696 -9.60 -7.40 26.06
CA ARG A 696 -10.93 -7.73 25.56
C ARG A 696 -12.00 -7.31 26.57
N TYR A 697 -12.69 -6.22 26.28
CA TYR A 697 -13.79 -5.74 27.12
C TYR A 697 -15.10 -6.38 26.67
N LYS A 698 -15.78 -7.07 27.58
CA LYS A 698 -16.97 -7.88 27.26
C LYS A 698 -18.17 -7.45 28.08
N ALA A 699 -19.33 -7.39 27.41
CA ALA A 699 -20.63 -7.22 28.04
C ALA A 699 -21.53 -8.42 27.67
N ALA A 700 -22.40 -8.83 28.58
CA ALA A 700 -23.36 -9.91 28.30
C ALA A 700 -24.66 -9.73 29.08
N SER A 701 -25.77 -10.20 28.51
CA SER A 701 -27.03 -10.28 29.25
C SER A 701 -26.98 -11.38 30.32
N ASP A 702 -27.51 -11.10 31.51
CA ASP A 702 -27.59 -12.08 32.61
C ASP A 702 -28.51 -13.28 32.32
N ALA A 703 -29.44 -13.10 31.37
CA ALA A 703 -30.42 -14.11 30.98
C ALA A 703 -30.68 -14.05 29.47
N PRO A 704 -31.20 -15.15 28.87
CA PRO A 704 -31.59 -15.15 27.47
C PRO A 704 -32.67 -14.11 27.16
N ILE A 705 -32.51 -13.40 26.05
CA ILE A 705 -33.53 -12.50 25.52
C ILE A 705 -34.66 -13.36 24.91
N PRO A 706 -35.94 -13.12 25.28
CA PRO A 706 -37.05 -13.89 24.75
C PRO A 706 -37.17 -13.81 23.23
N ALA A 707 -37.80 -14.81 22.62
CA ALA A 707 -38.17 -14.72 21.21
C ALA A 707 -39.22 -13.61 20.99
N GLY A 708 -39.07 -12.81 19.94
CA GLY A 708 -39.94 -11.67 19.70
C GLY A 708 -39.26 -10.54 18.92
N HIS A 709 -39.99 -9.42 18.80
CA HIS A 709 -39.42 -8.18 18.29
C HIS A 709 -38.81 -7.40 19.44
N HIS A 710 -37.59 -6.91 19.25
CA HIS A 710 -36.84 -6.17 20.26
C HIS A 710 -36.13 -4.96 19.64
N THR A 711 -36.02 -3.91 20.44
CA THR A 711 -35.10 -2.80 20.15
C THR A 711 -33.85 -2.97 21.00
N ILE A 712 -32.68 -3.06 20.36
CA ILE A 712 -31.38 -3.11 21.04
C ILE A 712 -30.67 -1.78 20.82
N GLU A 713 -30.17 -1.16 21.87
CA GLU A 713 -29.38 0.07 21.81
C GLU A 713 -27.98 -0.16 22.38
N VAL A 714 -26.95 0.21 21.64
CA VAL A 714 -25.55 0.24 22.11
C VAL A 714 -25.09 1.68 22.09
N LYS A 715 -24.88 2.27 23.26
CA LYS A 715 -24.38 3.63 23.41
C LYS A 715 -22.91 3.59 23.81
N THR A 716 -22.05 4.14 22.96
CA THR A 716 -20.63 4.35 23.25
C THR A 716 -20.40 5.82 23.62
N THR A 717 -19.74 6.07 24.75
CA THR A 717 -19.37 7.44 25.18
C THR A 717 -17.86 7.51 25.36
N ILE A 718 -17.21 8.45 24.67
CA ILE A 718 -15.77 8.72 24.67
C ILE A 718 -15.60 10.23 24.82
N ALA A 719 -14.95 10.66 25.90
CA ALA A 719 -14.88 12.08 26.27
C ALA A 719 -14.01 12.93 25.32
N SER A 720 -12.90 12.36 24.85
CA SER A 720 -11.99 12.96 23.88
C SER A 720 -11.19 11.86 23.16
N LEU A 721 -10.46 12.21 22.11
CA LEU A 721 -9.51 11.30 21.47
C LEU A 721 -8.60 10.65 22.51
N SER A 722 -8.40 9.34 22.40
CA SER A 722 -7.60 8.50 23.30
C SER A 722 -8.02 8.48 24.79
N SER A 723 -9.14 9.10 25.16
CA SER A 723 -9.69 8.97 26.52
C SER A 723 -10.37 7.62 26.71
N PRO A 724 -10.41 7.08 27.94
CA PRO A 724 -11.26 5.96 28.29
C PRO A 724 -12.72 6.18 27.86
N GLY A 725 -13.38 5.09 27.50
CA GLY A 725 -14.77 5.07 27.04
C GLY A 725 -15.69 4.28 27.97
N GLU A 726 -16.98 4.28 27.63
CA GLU A 726 -17.99 3.42 28.25
C GLU A 726 -18.99 2.95 27.19
N VAL A 727 -19.33 1.67 27.23
CA VAL A 727 -20.39 1.07 26.43
C VAL A 727 -21.57 0.71 27.33
N VAL A 728 -22.76 1.16 26.96
CA VAL A 728 -24.02 0.82 27.66
C VAL A 728 -24.98 0.16 26.69
N ILE A 729 -25.43 -1.04 27.03
CA ILE A 729 -26.34 -1.84 26.19
C ILE A 729 -27.73 -1.83 26.82
N ARG A 730 -28.76 -1.55 26.01
CA ARG A 730 -30.16 -1.63 26.41
C ARG A 730 -30.96 -2.55 25.49
N VAL A 731 -31.94 -3.24 26.06
CA VAL A 731 -32.96 -4.00 25.33
C VAL A 731 -34.32 -3.50 25.78
N ASP A 732 -35.13 -3.05 24.82
CA ASP A 732 -36.47 -2.48 25.06
C ASP A 732 -36.47 -1.35 26.12
N GLY A 733 -35.39 -0.56 26.15
CA GLY A 733 -35.16 0.56 27.07
C GLY A 733 -34.63 0.17 28.45
N ALA A 734 -34.50 -1.12 28.77
CA ALA A 734 -33.87 -1.59 30.00
C ALA A 734 -32.36 -1.78 29.81
N GLU A 735 -31.55 -1.26 30.73
CA GLU A 735 -30.09 -1.49 30.74
C GLU A 735 -29.80 -2.95 31.04
N VAL A 736 -29.05 -3.58 30.13
CA VAL A 736 -28.62 -4.99 30.19
C VAL A 736 -27.23 -5.06 30.79
N ASP A 737 -26.31 -4.21 30.30
CA ASP A 737 -24.94 -4.16 30.78
C ASP A 737 -24.34 -2.76 30.59
N ARG A 738 -23.29 -2.49 31.36
CA ARG A 738 -22.47 -1.29 31.31
C ARG A 738 -21.01 -1.71 31.49
N THR A 739 -20.21 -1.50 30.45
CA THR A 739 -18.81 -1.92 30.42
C THR A 739 -17.90 -0.70 30.21
N PRO A 740 -16.98 -0.40 31.15
CA PRO A 740 -15.93 0.59 30.93
C PRO A 740 -14.89 0.07 29.93
N ILE A 741 -14.34 0.97 29.13
CA ILE A 741 -13.25 0.72 28.17
C ILE A 741 -12.07 1.57 28.62
N ASP A 742 -11.06 0.97 29.24
CA ASP A 742 -9.96 1.74 29.84
C ASP A 742 -9.05 2.35 28.76
N GLN A 743 -8.92 1.69 27.62
CA GLN A 743 -8.14 2.18 26.48
C GLN A 743 -8.91 2.07 25.18
N VAL A 744 -9.05 3.20 24.49
CA VAL A 744 -9.76 3.31 23.20
C VAL A 744 -8.75 3.45 22.08
N VAL A 745 -8.96 2.72 20.99
CA VAL A 745 -8.19 2.84 19.75
C VAL A 745 -8.41 4.23 19.13
N PRO A 746 -7.37 5.07 18.96
CA PRO A 746 -7.52 6.46 18.54
C PRO A 746 -7.72 6.62 17.03
N ALA A 747 -7.23 5.68 16.23
CA ALA A 747 -7.10 5.85 14.78
C ALA A 747 -7.99 4.86 14.01
N ALA A 748 -7.59 3.60 13.91
CA ALA A 748 -8.31 2.56 13.17
C ALA A 748 -8.05 1.19 13.78
N PHE A 749 -9.04 0.30 13.74
CA PHE A 749 -8.89 -1.10 14.15
C PHE A 749 -8.29 -1.98 13.06
N THR A 750 -8.28 -1.52 11.81
CA THR A 750 -7.83 -2.28 10.65
C THR A 750 -7.54 -1.37 9.46
N ALA A 751 -6.64 -1.82 8.57
CA ALA A 751 -6.55 -1.23 7.23
C ALA A 751 -7.53 -1.87 6.22
N SER A 752 -7.98 -3.11 6.46
CA SER A 752 -8.66 -3.91 5.43
C SER A 752 -9.96 -4.62 5.87
N GLU A 753 -10.15 -4.90 7.15
CA GLU A 753 -11.39 -5.49 7.66
C GLU A 753 -12.58 -4.53 7.52
N THR A 754 -13.77 -5.08 7.66
CA THR A 754 -15.00 -4.39 7.26
C THR A 754 -16.00 -4.25 8.39
N PHE A 755 -16.97 -3.36 8.17
CA PHE A 755 -18.22 -3.32 8.89
C PHE A 755 -19.24 -4.20 8.18
N ASP A 756 -19.86 -5.08 8.97
CA ASP A 756 -20.81 -6.09 8.52
C ASP A 756 -22.03 -6.12 9.47
N VAL A 757 -23.22 -6.33 8.90
CA VAL A 757 -24.48 -6.51 9.64
C VAL A 757 -24.98 -7.92 9.42
N GLY A 758 -25.42 -8.59 10.49
CA GLY A 758 -25.96 -9.95 10.41
C GLY A 758 -24.92 -11.08 10.29
N THR A 759 -23.65 -10.73 10.17
CA THR A 759 -22.53 -11.66 9.95
C THR A 759 -21.20 -10.99 10.31
N ASP A 760 -20.13 -11.78 10.42
CA ASP A 760 -18.73 -11.31 10.49
C ASP A 760 -17.93 -12.07 9.43
N LEU A 761 -17.77 -11.47 8.23
CA LEU A 761 -17.16 -12.15 7.07
C LEU A 761 -15.63 -12.19 7.13
N GLY A 762 -15.04 -11.27 7.90
CA GLY A 762 -13.61 -11.11 8.09
C GLY A 762 -12.99 -12.12 9.05
N ALA A 763 -11.81 -11.78 9.56
CA ALA A 763 -11.30 -12.44 10.75
C ALA A 763 -12.22 -12.13 11.94
N PRO A 764 -12.56 -13.11 12.80
CA PRO A 764 -13.55 -12.90 13.85
C PRO A 764 -13.06 -11.94 14.94
N VAL A 765 -13.87 -10.93 15.25
CA VAL A 765 -13.55 -9.98 16.35
C VAL A 765 -13.51 -10.68 17.72
N SER A 766 -14.48 -11.56 17.99
CA SER A 766 -14.62 -12.27 19.27
C SER A 766 -14.18 -13.74 19.18
N LEU A 767 -13.43 -14.17 20.20
CA LEU A 767 -13.06 -15.58 20.36
C LEU A 767 -14.27 -16.48 20.65
N ASP A 768 -15.38 -15.94 21.18
CA ASP A 768 -16.57 -16.71 21.52
C ASP A 768 -17.21 -17.37 20.30
N TYR A 769 -17.05 -16.79 19.10
CA TYR A 769 -17.58 -17.33 17.85
C TYR A 769 -16.53 -17.60 16.77
N ALA A 770 -15.23 -17.51 17.08
CA ALA A 770 -14.17 -17.62 16.07
C ALA A 770 -14.18 -18.93 15.25
N ASP A 771 -14.57 -20.05 15.88
CA ASP A 771 -14.72 -21.36 15.22
C ASP A 771 -16.08 -21.56 14.50
N ARG A 772 -16.97 -20.57 14.63
CA ARG A 772 -18.31 -20.53 14.01
C ARG A 772 -18.43 -19.46 12.92
N ALA A 773 -17.34 -18.73 12.63
CA ALA A 773 -17.30 -17.72 11.57
C ALA A 773 -17.83 -18.29 10.23
N PRO A 774 -18.63 -17.53 9.46
CA PRO A 774 -18.92 -16.10 9.64
C PRO A 774 -20.04 -15.80 10.66
N PHE A 775 -20.50 -16.83 11.39
CA PHE A 775 -21.48 -16.78 12.48
C PHE A 775 -22.75 -15.98 12.11
N GLU A 776 -23.33 -16.34 10.97
CA GLU A 776 -24.56 -15.74 10.44
C GLU A 776 -25.69 -15.73 11.48
N PHE A 777 -26.40 -14.61 11.55
CA PHE A 777 -27.54 -14.42 12.43
C PHE A 777 -28.76 -15.24 12.00
N ASP A 778 -29.31 -16.02 12.94
CA ASP A 778 -30.47 -16.89 12.71
C ASP A 778 -31.84 -16.21 12.87
N GLY A 779 -31.85 -14.91 13.17
CA GLY A 779 -33.04 -14.08 13.28
C GLY A 779 -33.29 -13.20 12.05
N THR A 780 -33.89 -12.02 12.27
CA THR A 780 -34.04 -11.00 11.22
C THR A 780 -33.61 -9.65 11.76
N ILE A 781 -32.83 -8.89 11.00
CA ILE A 781 -32.46 -7.52 11.33
C ILE A 781 -33.23 -6.60 10.39
N ASN A 782 -34.29 -5.96 10.91
CA ASN A 782 -35.12 -5.05 10.11
C ASN A 782 -34.38 -3.75 9.79
N LYS A 783 -33.54 -3.29 10.74
CA LYS A 783 -32.81 -2.02 10.63
C LYS A 783 -31.67 -1.97 11.65
N VAL A 784 -30.53 -1.42 11.24
CA VAL A 784 -29.48 -0.89 12.14
C VAL A 784 -29.31 0.59 11.85
N GLU A 785 -29.52 1.44 12.85
CA GLU A 785 -29.35 2.88 12.76
C GLU A 785 -28.14 3.30 13.59
N VAL A 786 -27.16 3.97 12.99
CA VAL A 786 -25.99 4.49 13.70
C VAL A 786 -26.03 6.01 13.68
N LYS A 787 -25.81 6.64 14.83
CA LYS A 787 -25.67 8.11 14.97
C LYS A 787 -24.42 8.44 15.76
N LEU A 788 -23.57 9.31 15.22
CA LEU A 788 -22.44 9.89 15.97
C LEU A 788 -22.92 11.09 16.79
N ASN A 789 -22.18 11.43 17.84
CA ASN A 789 -22.57 12.51 18.78
C ASN A 789 -22.84 13.87 18.11
N SER A 790 -22.21 14.21 16.97
CA SER A 790 -22.51 15.45 16.23
C SER A 790 -23.96 15.52 15.70
N ALA A 791 -24.67 14.39 15.65
CA ALA A 791 -26.08 14.28 15.27
C ALA A 791 -27.03 14.11 16.49
N LEU A 792 -26.50 13.99 17.71
CA LEU A 792 -27.27 13.74 18.95
C LEU A 792 -27.50 15.01 19.79
N GLU A 793 -26.80 16.11 19.48
CA GLU A 793 -27.09 17.43 20.01
C GLU A 793 -27.65 18.35 18.91
N PRO A 794 -28.81 19.00 19.08
CA PRO A 794 -29.05 20.23 18.36
C PRO A 794 -27.95 21.20 18.80
N TYR A 795 -27.17 21.68 17.83
CA TYR A 795 -26.23 22.78 18.02
C TYR A 795 -26.95 23.98 18.66
N GLU A 796 -26.89 24.11 19.98
CA GLU A 796 -27.02 25.41 20.62
C GLU A 796 -25.73 26.15 20.29
N ALA A 797 -25.76 26.86 19.16
CA ALA A 797 -24.83 27.93 18.91
C ALA A 797 -24.83 28.81 20.17
N SER A 798 -23.73 28.81 20.93
CA SER A 798 -23.49 29.93 21.83
C SER A 798 -23.44 31.16 20.93
N GLU A 799 -24.49 31.98 21.01
CA GLU A 799 -24.60 33.23 20.28
C GLU A 799 -23.35 34.10 20.53
N ASP A 800 -22.76 34.52 19.41
CA ASP A 800 -21.99 35.75 19.21
C ASP A 800 -20.66 35.93 19.94
N MET A 801 -19.58 35.52 19.26
CA MET A 801 -18.55 36.49 18.87
C MET A 801 -18.73 36.78 17.39
N SER A 802 -19.26 37.98 17.06
CA SER A 802 -19.47 38.38 15.68
C SER A 802 -18.13 38.60 14.98
N ASN A 803 -18.09 38.33 13.67
CA ASN A 803 -16.94 38.59 12.79
C ASN A 803 -16.43 40.06 12.83
N GLU A 804 -17.18 40.99 13.42
CA GLU A 804 -16.76 42.38 13.62
C GLU A 804 -15.63 42.51 14.66
N ASP A 805 -15.62 41.69 15.72
CA ASP A 805 -14.61 41.78 16.78
C ASP A 805 -13.23 41.27 16.34
N PHE A 806 -13.19 40.31 15.41
CA PHE A 806 -11.95 39.82 14.82
C PHE A 806 -11.28 40.89 13.95
N TRP A 807 -12.05 41.56 13.10
CA TRP A 807 -11.52 42.62 12.23
C TRP A 807 -11.16 43.90 12.99
N ASN A 808 -11.92 44.28 14.02
CA ASN A 808 -11.61 45.44 14.85
C ASN A 808 -10.30 45.26 15.63
N ARG A 809 -9.98 44.03 16.07
CA ARG A 809 -8.73 43.72 16.78
C ARG A 809 -7.50 43.78 15.86
N ILE A 810 -7.63 43.34 14.61
CA ILE A 810 -6.58 43.47 13.59
C ILE A 810 -6.37 44.94 13.17
N ILE A 811 -7.45 45.72 13.04
CA ILE A 811 -7.34 47.14 12.69
C ILE A 811 -6.63 47.92 13.81
N GLN A 812 -6.91 47.60 15.08
CA GLN A 812 -6.31 48.28 16.22
C GLN A 812 -4.81 47.96 16.40
N GLU A 813 -4.36 46.74 16.07
CA GLU A 813 -2.95 46.37 16.08
C GLU A 813 -2.14 46.91 14.89
N VAL A 814 -2.80 47.27 13.78
CA VAL A 814 -2.15 47.87 12.60
C VAL A 814 -2.06 49.40 12.70
N THR A 815 -2.93 50.07 13.48
CA THR A 815 -2.88 51.54 13.67
C THR A 815 -1.96 52.03 14.78
N ASP A 816 -1.42 51.14 15.63
CA ASP A 816 -0.49 51.49 16.71
C ASP A 816 1.00 51.14 16.40
N LYS A 817 1.38 51.10 15.11
CA LYS A 817 2.77 51.13 14.64
C LYS A 817 3.05 52.22 13.61
#